data_AF-A0A9D9IEQ1-F1
#
_entry.id   AF-A0A9D9IEQ1-F1
#
_cell.length_a   1.000
_cell.length_b   1.000
_cell.length_c   1.000
_cell.angle_alpha   90.00
_cell.angle_beta   90.00
_cell.angle_gamma   90.00
#
_symmetry.space_group_name_H-M   'P 1'
#
loop_
_entity.id
_entity.type
_entity.pdbx_description
1 polymer ?
#
loop_
_entity_poly.entity_id
_entity_poly.type
_entity_poly.pdbx_seq_one_letter_code
_entity_poly.pdbx_strand_id
1 'polypeptide(L)'
;MKKILVAALAVFAGAAVLQARDVTGSVKCGKEKLSGVIVSDGSSFAVTGKNGKFKMDIADDADFVYVITPAGYTAQYGSGNPVFYIPAEGNDRFDFELVRTSDSKDYTIVAIADPQTLHEKHFAKFERTGLPDLYATVDSCKEEGLTVGITLGDICWDSMNMYPAYREAISKTGIPFYPVIGNHDHQKDLKGDHNTSSAYRETFGPENYAFGIGDDYVIVLDNIIYDTQKKYVEGYAGSVLAWVKGLLEHIPETSHLFIAQHAPFIYWFKDYSYAKDGEKLLELVKGRQVTFLSGHTHINNNFDIATGISECNVAAICGTWWIADHCNDGTPGGYKVFSMKDGKLSSYYKSVGHDKDFQVEIFNPGQSPLHPNGVVANVWDYDPSWTVEWFQDGKPMGPMEQVLDYSPIFIRELNAVYKDKGKKTPEYKKPRPNIHYFLAEPDQYARTVTVVVKAGDGRQWKYDVDMKGYVDVQAHRGGAGLMPENTVTAMKNALDLGVNTLELDLQVSADGQVVVSHDAYMHSRYATRPDGSDVRPDDPKEYIYTMPYDSVAMYDTGLKKSTVWPEKACVPEHKPLASELLDFTESYAREHGMTMPRYNIEIKSKVGKTEGKNWPEYHEFVDRCVELLLSKGLGDRLVIQSFDVRALNYMHEKYPQLVLSYLVDKDDTDFDAYMSLLDFTPEWLSPHYTNTDAELCRKAWDRGMKIVPWTADAPDDIKRLVDLKVDAIISNYPDRVLKITRGF
;
A
#
# COMPACT_ATOMS: atom_id res chain seq x y z
N MET A 1 37.05 10.33 -84.13
CA MET A 1 38.00 11.01 -83.25
C MET A 1 37.38 11.15 -81.87
N LYS A 2 38.17 10.82 -80.83
CA LYS A 2 38.01 11.09 -79.40
C LYS A 2 36.82 10.48 -78.64
N LYS A 3 37.15 9.33 -78.03
CA LYS A 3 36.58 8.75 -76.82
C LYS A 3 36.71 9.73 -75.64
N ILE A 4 35.68 9.85 -74.80
CA ILE A 4 35.83 10.19 -73.38
C ILE A 4 35.01 9.16 -72.60
N LEU A 5 35.71 8.52 -71.66
CA LEU A 5 35.26 7.50 -70.72
C LEU A 5 34.98 8.22 -69.40
N VAL A 6 33.81 8.04 -68.79
CA VAL A 6 33.64 8.19 -67.34
C VAL A 6 32.78 7.02 -66.86
N ALA A 7 33.37 6.22 -65.99
CA ALA A 7 32.79 5.03 -65.37
C ALA A 7 31.86 5.44 -64.23
N ALA A 8 30.68 4.84 -64.17
CA ALA A 8 29.86 4.79 -62.96
C ALA A 8 30.01 3.38 -62.36
N LEU A 9 30.70 3.29 -61.21
CA LEU A 9 30.61 2.13 -60.33
C LEU A 9 29.23 2.14 -59.67
N ALA A 10 28.38 1.19 -60.03
CA ALA A 10 27.20 0.85 -59.23
C ALA A 10 27.66 -0.07 -58.08
N VAL A 11 27.68 0.48 -56.87
CA VAL A 11 27.76 -0.31 -55.64
C VAL A 11 26.39 -0.95 -55.45
N PHE A 12 26.28 -2.25 -55.70
CA PHE A 12 25.14 -3.04 -55.23
C PHE A 12 25.28 -3.20 -53.71
N ALA A 13 24.52 -2.41 -52.95
CA ALA A 13 24.19 -2.75 -51.59
C ALA A 13 23.22 -3.93 -51.65
N GLY A 14 23.73 -5.15 -51.48
CA GLY A 14 22.90 -6.32 -51.26
C GLY A 14 22.23 -6.19 -49.90
N ALA A 15 20.98 -5.76 -49.87
CA ALA A 15 20.08 -6.15 -48.80
C ALA A 15 19.90 -7.66 -48.95
N ALA A 16 20.38 -8.43 -47.97
CA ALA A 16 20.05 -9.84 -47.87
C ALA A 16 18.53 -9.93 -47.68
N VAL A 17 17.81 -10.24 -48.75
CA VAL A 17 16.43 -10.68 -48.68
C VAL A 17 16.51 -12.08 -48.06
N LEU A 18 16.15 -12.20 -46.78
CA LEU A 18 15.91 -13.48 -46.12
C LEU A 18 14.94 -14.28 -47.01
N GLN A 19 15.37 -15.44 -47.50
CA GLN A 19 14.50 -16.30 -48.31
C GLN A 19 13.71 -17.19 -47.34
N ALA A 20 12.41 -17.36 -47.57
CA ALA A 20 11.62 -18.25 -46.72
C ALA A 20 11.88 -19.72 -47.07
N ARG A 21 11.83 -20.61 -46.07
CA ARG A 21 11.98 -22.07 -46.25
C ARG A 21 10.61 -22.76 -46.27
N ASP A 22 10.29 -23.44 -47.37
CA ASP A 22 9.08 -24.27 -47.50
C ASP A 22 9.13 -25.47 -46.54
N VAL A 23 8.15 -25.57 -45.63
CA VAL A 23 8.01 -26.69 -44.71
C VAL A 23 6.61 -27.30 -44.74
N THR A 24 6.48 -28.53 -44.26
CA THR A 24 5.20 -29.24 -44.20
C THR A 24 4.99 -29.89 -42.85
N GLY A 25 3.75 -30.23 -42.52
CA GLY A 25 3.47 -30.88 -41.26
C GLY A 25 2.05 -31.38 -41.13
N SER A 26 1.75 -31.94 -39.96
CA SER A 26 0.41 -32.36 -39.61
C SER A 26 0.10 -32.21 -38.13
N VAL A 27 -1.18 -32.05 -37.80
CA VAL A 27 -1.68 -32.01 -36.42
C VAL A 27 -2.75 -33.08 -36.25
N LYS A 28 -2.62 -33.89 -35.20
CA LYS A 28 -3.53 -35.01 -34.92
C LYS A 28 -3.73 -35.24 -33.42
N CYS A 29 -4.78 -35.96 -33.07
CA CYS A 29 -5.02 -36.50 -31.72
C CYS A 29 -5.40 -37.98 -31.87
N GLY A 30 -4.48 -38.87 -31.52
CA GLY A 30 -4.59 -40.31 -31.79
C GLY A 30 -4.77 -40.60 -33.28
N LYS A 31 -5.97 -41.05 -33.67
CA LYS A 31 -6.33 -41.34 -35.06
C LYS A 31 -7.03 -40.16 -35.76
N GLU A 32 -7.45 -39.16 -35.00
CA GLU A 32 -8.16 -37.99 -35.49
C GLU A 32 -7.17 -37.01 -36.12
N LYS A 33 -7.47 -36.53 -37.33
CA LYS A 33 -6.68 -35.52 -38.04
C LYS A 33 -7.35 -34.18 -37.80
N LEU A 34 -6.66 -33.25 -37.14
CA LEU A 34 -7.27 -32.01 -36.67
C LEU A 34 -7.18 -30.94 -37.75
N SER A 35 -8.34 -30.46 -38.20
CA SER A 35 -8.46 -29.38 -39.19
C SER A 35 -8.65 -28.04 -38.49
N GLY A 36 -8.25 -26.94 -39.13
CA GLY A 36 -8.46 -25.60 -38.59
C GLY A 36 -7.48 -25.20 -37.47
N VAL A 37 -6.53 -26.06 -37.12
CA VAL A 37 -5.46 -25.73 -36.17
C VAL A 37 -4.53 -24.70 -36.78
N ILE A 38 -4.29 -23.61 -36.06
CA ILE A 38 -3.37 -22.54 -36.43
C ILE A 38 -1.94 -22.97 -36.09
N VAL A 39 -1.03 -22.74 -37.02
CA VAL A 39 0.40 -23.03 -36.92
C VAL A 39 1.16 -21.73 -37.17
N SER A 40 2.21 -21.47 -36.39
CA SER A 40 3.05 -20.28 -36.53
C SER A 40 4.52 -20.62 -36.35
N ASP A 41 5.38 -19.77 -36.91
CA ASP A 41 6.82 -19.74 -36.69
C ASP A 41 7.26 -18.50 -35.89
N GLY A 42 6.30 -17.71 -35.38
CA GLY A 42 6.55 -16.42 -34.72
C GLY A 42 6.53 -15.20 -35.63
N SER A 43 6.52 -15.38 -36.96
CA SER A 43 6.43 -14.29 -37.94
C SER A 43 5.22 -14.40 -38.86
N SER A 44 4.78 -15.63 -39.13
CA SER A 44 3.78 -15.98 -40.13
C SER A 44 2.81 -17.02 -39.56
N PHE A 45 1.69 -17.24 -40.25
CA PHE A 45 0.65 -18.17 -39.84
C PHE A 45 0.21 -19.08 -40.99
N ALA A 46 -0.15 -20.32 -40.66
CA ALA A 46 -0.80 -21.28 -41.53
C ALA A 46 -1.93 -21.99 -40.78
N VAL A 47 -2.83 -22.63 -41.52
CA VAL A 47 -3.95 -23.39 -40.95
C VAL A 47 -4.00 -24.79 -41.54
N THR A 48 -4.19 -25.79 -40.69
CA THR A 48 -4.35 -27.18 -41.14
C THR A 48 -5.63 -27.38 -41.96
N GLY A 49 -5.51 -28.10 -43.06
CA GLY A 49 -6.66 -28.53 -43.87
C GLY A 49 -7.43 -29.70 -43.25
N LYS A 50 -8.50 -30.14 -43.93
CA LYS A 50 -9.38 -31.25 -43.49
C LYS A 50 -8.66 -32.58 -43.21
N ASN A 51 -7.46 -32.77 -43.74
CA ASN A 51 -6.64 -33.96 -43.54
C ASN A 51 -5.60 -33.78 -42.40
N GLY A 52 -5.73 -32.70 -41.63
CA GLY A 52 -4.82 -32.29 -40.56
C GLY A 52 -3.45 -31.85 -41.03
N LYS A 53 -3.22 -31.63 -42.33
CA LYS A 53 -1.92 -31.22 -42.87
C LYS A 53 -1.86 -29.72 -43.10
N PHE A 54 -0.67 -29.16 -42.98
CA PHE A 54 -0.37 -27.78 -43.35
C PHE A 54 0.90 -27.71 -44.22
N LYS A 55 1.02 -26.60 -44.95
CA LYS A 55 2.24 -26.16 -45.62
C LYS A 55 2.43 -24.69 -45.25
N MET A 56 3.65 -24.28 -44.99
CA MET A 56 4.00 -22.93 -44.59
C MET A 56 5.41 -22.61 -45.08
N ASP A 57 5.66 -21.35 -45.39
CA ASP A 57 7.01 -20.86 -45.64
C ASP A 57 7.45 -20.16 -44.35
N ILE A 58 8.47 -20.69 -43.69
CA ILE A 58 8.95 -20.17 -42.41
C ILE A 58 10.18 -19.29 -42.61
N ALA A 59 10.38 -18.34 -41.71
CA ALA A 59 11.56 -17.49 -41.70
C ALA A 59 12.84 -18.34 -41.50
N ASP A 60 13.94 -17.96 -42.17
CA ASP A 60 15.24 -18.63 -42.03
C ASP A 60 15.79 -18.56 -40.59
N ASP A 61 15.40 -17.53 -39.85
CA ASP A 61 15.76 -17.28 -38.45
C ASP A 61 14.65 -17.69 -37.47
N ALA A 62 13.64 -18.46 -37.91
CA ALA A 62 12.66 -19.01 -37.00
C ALA A 62 13.33 -19.97 -36.01
N ASP A 63 13.05 -19.81 -34.71
CA ASP A 63 13.50 -20.76 -33.68
C ASP A 63 12.67 -22.03 -33.68
N PHE A 64 11.36 -21.89 -33.91
CA PHE A 64 10.37 -22.95 -33.74
C PHE A 64 9.31 -22.89 -34.83
N VAL A 65 8.69 -24.03 -35.09
CA VAL A 65 7.32 -24.09 -35.60
C VAL A 65 6.45 -24.63 -34.47
N TYR A 66 5.30 -24.01 -34.23
CA TYR A 66 4.45 -24.34 -33.09
C TYR A 66 2.98 -24.16 -33.42
N VAL A 67 2.12 -24.80 -32.62
CA VAL A 67 0.67 -24.79 -32.81
C VAL A 67 -0.01 -23.98 -31.73
N ILE A 68 -1.05 -23.27 -32.13
CA ILE A 68 -2.02 -22.68 -31.20
C ILE A 68 -3.07 -23.76 -30.96
N THR A 69 -3.00 -24.40 -29.80
CA THR A 69 -3.85 -25.56 -29.52
C THR A 69 -5.31 -25.13 -29.51
N PRO A 70 -6.19 -25.78 -30.30
CA PRO A 70 -7.61 -25.43 -30.32
C PRO A 70 -8.29 -25.87 -29.02
N ALA A 71 -9.45 -25.27 -28.72
CA ALA A 71 -10.30 -25.73 -27.62
C ALA A 71 -10.61 -27.23 -27.74
N GLY A 72 -10.72 -27.92 -26.60
CA GLY A 72 -10.84 -29.39 -26.55
C GLY A 72 -9.52 -30.14 -26.62
N TYR A 73 -8.40 -29.45 -26.86
CA TYR A 73 -7.09 -30.07 -27.00
C TYR A 73 -6.00 -29.27 -26.27
N THR A 74 -4.93 -29.96 -25.90
CA THR A 74 -3.68 -29.36 -25.43
C THR A 74 -2.49 -30.17 -25.95
N ALA A 75 -1.27 -29.64 -25.86
CA ALA A 75 -0.06 -30.40 -26.17
C ALA A 75 0.35 -31.27 -24.97
N GLN A 76 1.31 -32.19 -25.16
CA GLN A 76 1.82 -33.00 -24.05
C GLN A 76 2.40 -32.10 -22.94
N TYR A 77 1.91 -32.26 -21.70
CA TYR A 77 2.28 -31.41 -20.56
C TYR A 77 2.82 -32.18 -19.36
N GLY A 78 3.17 -33.46 -19.54
CA GLY A 78 3.74 -34.30 -18.46
C GLY A 78 5.03 -33.74 -17.83
N SER A 79 5.66 -32.75 -18.47
CA SER A 79 6.81 -32.01 -17.96
C SER A 79 6.47 -30.78 -17.10
N GLY A 80 5.18 -30.56 -16.82
CA GLY A 80 4.66 -29.36 -16.14
C GLY A 80 4.02 -28.37 -17.12
N ASN A 81 4.78 -27.92 -18.12
CA ASN A 81 4.30 -27.04 -19.17
C ASN A 81 3.98 -27.80 -20.48
N PRO A 82 2.99 -27.34 -21.26
CA PRO A 82 2.70 -27.92 -22.58
C PRO A 82 3.83 -27.72 -23.58
N VAL A 83 4.16 -28.77 -24.34
CA VAL A 83 5.18 -28.75 -25.40
C VAL A 83 4.50 -28.71 -26.77
N PHE A 84 4.10 -27.52 -27.21
CA PHE A 84 3.34 -27.27 -28.44
C PHE A 84 4.23 -26.83 -29.62
N TYR A 85 5.54 -26.96 -29.50
CA TYR A 85 6.55 -26.45 -30.43
C TYR A 85 7.57 -27.52 -30.82
N ILE A 86 8.19 -27.35 -31.99
CA ILE A 86 9.30 -28.15 -32.50
C ILE A 86 10.38 -27.19 -33.00
N PRO A 87 11.66 -27.37 -32.63
CA PRO A 87 12.77 -26.56 -33.13
C PRO A 87 12.82 -26.54 -34.67
N ALA A 88 12.94 -25.36 -35.25
CA ALA A 88 13.02 -25.22 -36.70
C ALA A 88 14.38 -25.68 -37.26
N GLU A 89 15.47 -25.48 -36.50
CA GLU A 89 16.80 -25.96 -36.89
C GLU A 89 16.78 -27.48 -37.14
N GLY A 90 17.28 -27.90 -38.32
CA GLY A 90 17.39 -29.30 -38.69
C GLY A 90 16.07 -30.01 -39.06
N ASN A 91 14.92 -29.31 -39.06
CA ASN A 91 13.61 -29.89 -39.34
C ASN A 91 12.93 -29.25 -40.56
N ASP A 92 12.58 -30.04 -41.57
CA ASP A 92 11.73 -29.60 -42.72
C ASP A 92 10.27 -30.10 -42.59
N ARG A 93 10.01 -30.90 -41.55
CA ARG A 93 8.71 -31.52 -41.29
C ARG A 93 8.32 -31.44 -39.82
N PHE A 94 7.10 -30.98 -39.57
CA PHE A 94 6.60 -30.63 -38.24
C PHE A 94 5.27 -31.35 -37.95
N ASP A 95 5.34 -32.49 -37.27
CA ASP A 95 4.16 -33.29 -36.94
C ASP A 95 3.83 -33.18 -35.44
N PHE A 96 2.65 -32.66 -35.11
CA PHE A 96 2.18 -32.43 -33.75
C PHE A 96 1.12 -33.46 -33.33
N GLU A 97 1.31 -34.04 -32.15
CA GLU A 97 0.36 -34.92 -31.48
C GLU A 97 -0.23 -34.20 -30.27
N LEU A 98 -1.52 -33.88 -30.34
CA LEU A 98 -2.27 -33.25 -29.25
C LEU A 98 -2.96 -34.31 -28.38
N VAL A 99 -3.27 -33.90 -27.16
CA VAL A 99 -4.05 -34.65 -26.18
C VAL A 99 -5.41 -33.99 -26.05
N ARG A 100 -6.47 -34.81 -26.00
CA ARG A 100 -7.82 -34.33 -25.77
C ARG A 100 -8.00 -33.91 -24.31
N THR A 101 -8.59 -32.75 -24.07
CA THR A 101 -8.89 -32.22 -22.73
C THR A 101 -10.38 -32.33 -22.44
N SER A 102 -11.15 -31.29 -22.75
CA SER A 102 -12.58 -31.19 -22.51
C SER A 102 -13.22 -30.28 -23.55
N ASP A 103 -14.40 -30.65 -24.05
CA ASP A 103 -15.22 -29.82 -24.93
C ASP A 103 -16.07 -28.79 -24.14
N SER A 104 -15.83 -28.65 -22.83
CA SER A 104 -16.52 -27.69 -21.96
C SER A 104 -16.23 -26.25 -22.38
N LYS A 105 -17.27 -25.42 -22.34
CA LYS A 105 -17.16 -23.96 -22.45
C LYS A 105 -16.79 -23.29 -21.14
N ASP A 106 -17.15 -23.93 -20.03
CA ASP A 106 -16.78 -23.49 -18.70
C ASP A 106 -15.36 -23.96 -18.38
N TYR A 107 -14.56 -23.07 -17.80
CA TYR A 107 -13.17 -23.35 -17.45
C TYR A 107 -12.67 -22.47 -16.30
N THR A 108 -11.53 -22.88 -15.75
CA THR A 108 -10.81 -22.14 -14.70
C THR A 108 -9.35 -21.91 -15.10
N ILE A 109 -8.85 -20.69 -14.86
CA ILE A 109 -7.43 -20.32 -14.99
C ILE A 109 -6.90 -20.00 -13.58
N VAL A 110 -5.87 -20.72 -13.15
CA VAL A 110 -5.15 -20.44 -11.90
C VAL A 110 -3.86 -19.68 -12.25
N ALA A 111 -3.79 -18.39 -11.89
CA ALA A 111 -2.67 -17.52 -12.22
C ALA A 111 -1.79 -17.23 -11.01
N ILE A 112 -0.53 -17.65 -11.07
CA ILE A 112 0.50 -17.33 -10.08
C ILE A 112 1.48 -16.32 -10.67
N ALA A 113 1.98 -15.39 -9.87
CA ALA A 113 2.99 -14.42 -10.27
C ALA A 113 4.24 -14.55 -9.39
N ASP A 114 5.41 -14.31 -10.00
CA ASP A 114 6.68 -14.14 -9.32
C ASP A 114 7.03 -15.22 -8.25
N PRO A 115 7.09 -16.52 -8.60
CA PRO A 115 7.61 -17.53 -7.67
C PRO A 115 9.05 -17.25 -7.24
N GLN A 116 9.87 -16.68 -8.13
CA GLN A 116 11.20 -16.11 -7.84
C GLN A 116 12.09 -16.97 -6.94
N THR A 117 12.13 -18.28 -7.22
CA THR A 117 12.93 -19.22 -6.43
C THR A 117 14.42 -19.16 -6.82
N LEU A 118 15.11 -18.09 -6.42
CA LEU A 118 16.52 -17.83 -6.74
C LEU A 118 17.48 -18.98 -6.39
N HIS A 119 17.23 -19.71 -5.30
CA HIS A 119 18.08 -20.79 -4.85
C HIS A 119 17.29 -21.80 -4.01
N GLU A 120 17.89 -22.95 -3.70
CA GLU A 120 17.27 -24.07 -2.97
C GLU A 120 16.51 -23.66 -1.70
N LYS A 121 17.00 -22.69 -0.92
CA LYS A 121 16.28 -22.25 0.30
C LYS A 121 14.96 -21.51 0.00
N HIS A 122 14.88 -20.78 -1.11
CA HIS A 122 13.63 -20.15 -1.55
C HIS A 122 12.70 -21.22 -2.10
N PHE A 123 13.23 -22.15 -2.91
CA PHE A 123 12.46 -23.27 -3.42
C PHE A 123 11.87 -24.13 -2.29
N ALA A 124 12.65 -24.45 -1.27
CA ALA A 124 12.18 -25.17 -0.10
C ALA A 124 11.11 -24.39 0.72
N LYS A 125 11.05 -23.06 0.62
CA LYS A 125 9.92 -22.30 1.18
C LYS A 125 8.69 -22.49 0.31
N PHE A 126 8.82 -22.37 -1.00
CA PHE A 126 7.72 -22.62 -1.93
C PHE A 126 7.12 -24.02 -1.76
N GLU A 127 7.95 -25.07 -1.62
CA GLU A 127 7.52 -26.44 -1.35
C GLU A 127 6.80 -26.64 -0.02
N ARG A 128 7.09 -25.81 0.99
CA ARG A 128 6.46 -25.91 2.31
C ARG A 128 5.19 -25.09 2.45
N THR A 129 5.05 -24.01 1.68
CA THR A 129 3.94 -23.06 1.83
C THR A 129 3.11 -22.93 0.56
N GLY A 130 3.65 -22.31 -0.48
CA GLY A 130 2.89 -21.96 -1.68
C GLY A 130 2.43 -23.16 -2.52
N LEU A 131 3.28 -24.16 -2.73
CA LEU A 131 2.95 -25.33 -3.56
C LEU A 131 1.85 -26.21 -2.95
N PRO A 132 1.88 -26.58 -1.65
CA PRO A 132 0.79 -27.34 -1.05
C PRO A 132 -0.58 -26.66 -1.17
N ASP A 133 -0.64 -25.35 -0.94
CA ASP A 133 -1.87 -24.57 -1.06
C ASP A 133 -2.34 -24.51 -2.52
N LEU A 134 -1.43 -24.25 -3.47
CA LEU A 134 -1.70 -24.26 -4.90
C LEU A 134 -2.24 -25.63 -5.37
N TYR A 135 -1.64 -26.73 -4.93
CA TYR A 135 -2.09 -28.08 -5.28
C TYR A 135 -3.52 -28.33 -4.79
N ALA A 136 -3.82 -27.97 -3.54
CA ALA A 136 -5.16 -28.14 -2.98
C ALA A 136 -6.21 -27.33 -3.77
N THR A 137 -5.91 -26.08 -4.13
CA THR A 137 -6.82 -25.27 -4.94
C THR A 137 -6.98 -25.84 -6.34
N VAL A 138 -5.90 -26.26 -7.00
CA VAL A 138 -5.96 -26.89 -8.33
C VAL A 138 -6.76 -28.19 -8.29
N ASP A 139 -6.60 -29.02 -7.26
CA ASP A 139 -7.39 -30.24 -7.07
C ASP A 139 -8.89 -29.93 -6.98
N SER A 140 -9.27 -28.92 -6.19
CA SER A 140 -10.66 -28.45 -6.12
C SER A 140 -11.17 -27.93 -7.47
N CYS A 141 -10.38 -27.14 -8.20
CA CYS A 141 -10.79 -26.61 -9.51
C CYS A 141 -10.96 -27.72 -10.56
N LYS A 142 -10.10 -28.75 -10.54
CA LYS A 142 -10.22 -29.92 -11.43
C LYS A 142 -11.51 -30.71 -11.20
N GLU A 143 -11.97 -30.79 -9.95
CA GLU A 143 -13.25 -31.43 -9.63
C GLU A 143 -14.44 -30.64 -10.21
N GLU A 144 -14.30 -29.32 -10.35
CA GLU A 144 -15.32 -28.45 -10.94
C GLU A 144 -15.30 -28.44 -12.49
N GLY A 145 -14.17 -28.73 -13.14
CA GLY A 145 -14.10 -28.83 -14.59
C GLY A 145 -12.74 -28.57 -15.22
N LEU A 146 -12.76 -28.11 -16.47
CA LEU A 146 -11.56 -27.80 -17.25
C LEU A 146 -10.72 -26.74 -16.54
N THR A 147 -9.51 -27.09 -16.14
CA THR A 147 -8.62 -26.20 -15.38
C THR A 147 -7.25 -26.14 -16.03
N VAL A 148 -6.71 -24.92 -16.15
CA VAL A 148 -5.35 -24.65 -16.60
C VAL A 148 -4.66 -23.71 -15.62
N GLY A 149 -3.33 -23.76 -15.58
CA GLY A 149 -2.52 -22.84 -14.78
C GLY A 149 -1.72 -21.88 -15.66
N ILE A 150 -1.35 -20.73 -15.12
CA ILE A 150 -0.46 -19.79 -15.78
C ILE A 150 0.53 -19.15 -14.79
N THR A 151 1.80 -19.05 -15.19
CA THR A 151 2.86 -18.39 -14.41
C THR A 151 3.16 -17.06 -15.07
N LEU A 152 2.88 -15.94 -14.41
CA LEU A 152 3.01 -14.59 -14.95
C LEU A 152 4.45 -14.05 -14.83
N GLY A 153 5.44 -14.86 -15.23
CA GLY A 153 6.85 -14.49 -15.27
C GLY A 153 7.60 -14.56 -13.95
N ASP A 154 8.88 -14.22 -14.03
CA ASP A 154 9.84 -14.19 -12.94
C ASP A 154 9.89 -15.51 -12.16
N ILE A 155 10.06 -16.58 -12.92
CA ILE A 155 9.94 -17.95 -12.41
C ILE A 155 11.04 -18.21 -11.35
N CYS A 156 12.29 -17.82 -11.65
CA CYS A 156 13.45 -18.13 -10.82
C CYS A 156 14.41 -16.93 -10.54
N TRP A 157 13.94 -15.67 -10.61
CA TRP A 157 14.66 -14.42 -10.21
C TRP A 157 15.99 -14.06 -10.92
N ASP A 158 16.56 -14.93 -11.77
CA ASP A 158 17.82 -14.83 -12.55
C ASP A 158 18.51 -16.21 -12.60
N SER A 159 17.91 -17.25 -11.98
CA SER A 159 18.54 -18.56 -11.75
C SER A 159 17.94 -19.64 -12.65
N MET A 160 18.24 -19.61 -13.95
CA MET A 160 17.69 -20.53 -14.95
C MET A 160 18.01 -22.01 -14.65
N ASN A 161 19.09 -22.29 -13.91
CA ASN A 161 19.40 -23.62 -13.40
C ASN A 161 18.33 -24.19 -12.45
N MET A 162 17.43 -23.37 -11.93
CA MET A 162 16.29 -23.79 -11.09
C MET A 162 15.04 -24.14 -11.91
N TYR A 163 14.99 -23.86 -13.22
CA TYR A 163 13.85 -24.22 -14.06
C TYR A 163 13.46 -25.71 -14.02
N PRO A 164 14.41 -26.68 -14.02
CA PRO A 164 14.03 -28.10 -13.92
C PRO A 164 13.28 -28.42 -12.62
N ALA A 165 13.73 -27.88 -11.48
CA ALA A 165 13.07 -28.07 -10.19
C ALA A 165 11.66 -27.45 -10.20
N TYR A 166 11.52 -26.24 -10.75
CA TYR A 166 10.22 -25.60 -10.94
C TYR A 166 9.27 -26.44 -11.79
N ARG A 167 9.73 -26.91 -12.96
CA ARG A 167 8.94 -27.76 -13.87
C ARG A 167 8.49 -29.06 -13.21
N GLU A 168 9.37 -29.71 -12.47
CA GLU A 168 9.02 -30.90 -11.70
C GLU A 168 7.92 -30.59 -10.69
N ALA A 169 8.05 -29.51 -9.91
CA ALA A 169 7.04 -29.12 -8.93
C ALA A 169 5.69 -28.78 -9.58
N ILE A 170 5.68 -28.03 -10.68
CA ILE A 170 4.45 -27.66 -11.37
C ILE A 170 3.80 -28.86 -12.06
N SER A 171 4.56 -29.85 -12.54
CA SER A 171 4.00 -31.09 -13.12
C SER A 171 3.10 -31.85 -12.15
N LYS A 172 3.33 -31.71 -10.84
CA LYS A 172 2.53 -32.36 -9.79
C LYS A 172 1.12 -31.78 -9.67
N THR A 173 0.84 -30.61 -10.24
CA THR A 173 -0.53 -30.04 -10.33
C THR A 173 -1.46 -30.92 -11.17
N GLY A 174 -0.91 -31.68 -12.13
CA GLY A 174 -1.67 -32.55 -13.03
C GLY A 174 -2.48 -31.81 -14.11
N ILE A 175 -2.29 -30.50 -14.28
CA ILE A 175 -2.91 -29.67 -15.32
C ILE A 175 -1.83 -29.06 -16.23
N PRO A 176 -2.17 -28.63 -17.46
CA PRO A 176 -1.26 -27.83 -18.25
C PRO A 176 -1.04 -26.47 -17.56
N PHE A 177 0.23 -26.13 -17.31
CA PHE A 177 0.63 -24.87 -16.70
C PHE A 177 1.50 -24.05 -17.67
N TYR A 178 0.97 -22.92 -18.13
CA TYR A 178 1.55 -22.11 -19.19
C TYR A 178 2.51 -21.06 -18.61
N PRO A 179 3.77 -20.97 -19.06
CA PRO A 179 4.70 -19.95 -18.59
C PRO A 179 4.61 -18.67 -19.42
N VAL A 180 4.68 -17.53 -18.75
CA VAL A 180 5.00 -16.22 -19.33
C VAL A 180 6.46 -15.91 -18.99
N ILE A 181 7.18 -15.25 -19.89
CA ILE A 181 8.54 -14.78 -19.62
C ILE A 181 8.51 -13.48 -18.80
N GLY A 182 9.27 -13.41 -17.71
CA GLY A 182 9.48 -12.18 -16.94
C GLY A 182 10.88 -11.59 -17.15
N ASN A 183 11.12 -10.38 -16.65
CA ASN A 183 12.41 -9.70 -16.88
C ASN A 183 13.58 -10.41 -16.19
N HIS A 184 13.32 -11.22 -15.17
CA HIS A 184 14.30 -12.07 -14.52
C HIS A 184 14.48 -13.46 -15.16
N ASP A 185 13.71 -13.74 -16.21
CA ASP A 185 13.84 -14.95 -17.02
C ASP A 185 14.75 -14.74 -18.25
N HIS A 186 15.27 -13.51 -18.42
CA HIS A 186 16.33 -13.15 -19.38
C HIS A 186 17.73 -13.32 -18.77
N GLN A 187 18.64 -13.88 -19.56
CA GLN A 187 20.06 -13.99 -19.24
C GLN A 187 20.72 -12.61 -19.33
N LYS A 188 20.89 -11.97 -18.17
CA LYS A 188 21.47 -10.63 -18.03
C LYS A 188 22.85 -10.43 -18.68
N ASP A 189 23.64 -11.49 -18.86
CA ASP A 189 25.00 -11.41 -19.41
C ASP A 189 25.03 -11.48 -20.94
N LEU A 190 23.88 -11.72 -21.58
CA LEU A 190 23.70 -11.63 -23.03
C LEU A 190 23.24 -10.23 -23.44
N LYS A 191 23.22 -9.98 -24.75
CA LYS A 191 22.79 -8.70 -25.33
C LYS A 191 21.72 -8.88 -26.40
N GLY A 192 20.69 -8.04 -26.30
CA GLY A 192 19.59 -7.93 -27.23
C GLY A 192 18.42 -8.81 -26.82
N ASP A 193 17.24 -8.26 -26.98
CA ASP A 193 15.95 -8.80 -26.56
C ASP A 193 15.84 -10.32 -26.79
N HIS A 194 15.88 -10.71 -28.06
CA HIS A 194 15.80 -12.11 -28.49
C HIS A 194 16.93 -13.00 -27.96
N ASN A 195 18.18 -12.54 -27.93
CA ASN A 195 19.28 -13.40 -27.46
C ASN A 195 19.21 -13.66 -25.96
N THR A 196 18.71 -12.68 -25.20
CA THR A 196 18.70 -12.77 -23.74
C THR A 196 17.68 -13.77 -23.21
N SER A 197 16.62 -14.08 -23.98
CA SER A 197 15.60 -15.08 -23.61
C SER A 197 15.96 -16.53 -24.03
N SER A 198 17.17 -16.82 -24.52
CA SER A 198 17.51 -18.16 -25.06
C SER A 198 17.31 -19.31 -24.07
N ALA A 199 17.75 -19.17 -22.81
CA ALA A 199 17.51 -20.21 -21.79
C ALA A 199 16.03 -20.44 -21.47
N TYR A 200 15.20 -19.39 -21.57
CA TYR A 200 13.75 -19.53 -21.47
C TYR A 200 13.22 -20.33 -22.66
N ARG A 201 13.59 -19.96 -23.89
CA ARG A 201 13.15 -20.63 -25.12
C ARG A 201 13.53 -22.11 -25.17
N GLU A 202 14.76 -22.43 -24.80
CA GLU A 202 15.24 -23.83 -24.71
C GLU A 202 14.42 -24.67 -23.73
N THR A 203 13.88 -24.04 -22.68
CA THR A 203 13.20 -24.74 -21.58
C THR A 203 11.68 -24.80 -21.77
N PHE A 204 11.07 -23.69 -22.19
CA PHE A 204 9.63 -23.46 -22.17
C PHE A 204 9.02 -23.27 -23.55
N GLY A 205 9.82 -22.97 -24.58
CA GLY A 205 9.36 -22.74 -25.94
C GLY A 205 9.24 -21.25 -26.31
N PRO A 206 8.44 -20.91 -27.34
CA PRO A 206 8.33 -19.52 -27.82
C PRO A 206 7.84 -18.57 -26.72
N GLU A 207 8.32 -17.32 -26.73
CA GLU A 207 7.91 -16.31 -25.76
C GLU A 207 6.52 -15.73 -26.05
N ASN A 208 6.11 -15.76 -27.32
CA ASN A 208 4.81 -15.30 -27.79
C ASN A 208 4.03 -16.48 -28.37
N TYR A 209 2.89 -16.80 -27.76
CA TYR A 209 2.04 -17.91 -28.19
C TYR A 209 0.60 -17.74 -27.71
N ALA A 210 -0.29 -18.63 -28.12
CA ALA A 210 -1.67 -18.63 -27.63
C ALA A 210 -2.23 -20.05 -27.56
N PHE A 211 -3.36 -20.20 -26.87
CA PHE A 211 -4.15 -21.42 -26.86
C PHE A 211 -5.64 -21.11 -26.68
N GLY A 212 -6.49 -21.94 -27.30
CA GLY A 212 -7.93 -21.89 -27.11
C GLY A 212 -8.35 -22.64 -25.86
N ILE A 213 -9.32 -22.09 -25.13
CA ILE A 213 -9.93 -22.70 -23.95
C ILE A 213 -11.43 -22.35 -23.92
N GLY A 214 -12.30 -23.35 -23.88
CA GLY A 214 -13.74 -23.13 -24.08
C GLY A 214 -14.03 -22.48 -25.44
N ASP A 215 -14.68 -21.33 -25.44
CA ASP A 215 -14.90 -20.49 -26.64
C ASP A 215 -13.88 -19.31 -26.74
N ASP A 216 -12.93 -19.25 -25.82
CA ASP A 216 -12.05 -18.11 -25.57
C ASP A 216 -10.58 -18.41 -25.88
N TYR A 217 -9.73 -17.39 -25.83
CA TYR A 217 -8.30 -17.50 -26.10
C TYR A 217 -7.46 -16.88 -25.00
N VAL A 218 -6.39 -17.56 -24.62
CA VAL A 218 -5.31 -17.01 -23.81
C VAL A 218 -4.14 -16.71 -24.74
N ILE A 219 -3.74 -15.44 -24.81
CA ILE A 219 -2.61 -14.93 -25.57
C ILE A 219 -1.49 -14.62 -24.57
N VAL A 220 -0.36 -15.30 -24.71
CA VAL A 220 0.83 -15.10 -23.88
C VAL A 220 1.83 -14.25 -24.65
N LEU A 221 2.23 -13.12 -24.07
CA LEU A 221 3.11 -12.14 -24.70
C LEU A 221 4.34 -11.85 -23.85
N ASP A 222 5.47 -11.73 -24.52
CA ASP A 222 6.64 -11.05 -23.97
C ASP A 222 6.40 -9.54 -24.04
N ASN A 223 6.24 -8.92 -22.88
CA ASN A 223 6.16 -7.47 -22.75
C ASN A 223 7.38 -6.86 -22.05
N ILE A 224 8.54 -7.53 -22.13
CA ILE A 224 9.82 -7.06 -21.63
C ILE A 224 10.80 -6.91 -22.79
N ILE A 225 11.05 -5.67 -23.22
CA ILE A 225 12.06 -5.39 -24.24
C ILE A 225 13.43 -5.29 -23.56
N TYR A 226 14.16 -6.40 -23.51
CA TYR A 226 15.43 -6.52 -22.79
C TYR A 226 16.63 -6.10 -23.67
N ASP A 227 17.67 -5.51 -23.04
CA ASP A 227 18.96 -5.26 -23.70
C ASP A 227 20.07 -6.10 -23.07
N THR A 228 20.53 -5.72 -21.87
CA THR A 228 21.60 -6.42 -21.15
C THR A 228 21.68 -5.92 -19.72
N GLN A 229 22.26 -6.69 -18.81
CA GLN A 229 22.58 -6.28 -17.43
C GLN A 229 21.38 -5.66 -16.69
N LYS A 230 20.21 -6.30 -16.79
CA LYS A 230 18.93 -5.83 -16.19
C LYS A 230 18.43 -4.49 -16.72
N LYS A 231 18.89 -4.07 -17.90
CA LYS A 231 18.31 -2.94 -18.63
C LYS A 231 17.25 -3.47 -19.58
N TYR A 232 16.03 -3.02 -19.38
CA TYR A 232 14.88 -3.37 -20.19
C TYR A 232 13.87 -2.22 -20.22
N VAL A 233 12.90 -2.33 -21.13
CA VAL A 233 11.73 -1.45 -21.19
C VAL A 233 10.48 -2.32 -21.14
N GLU A 234 9.58 -2.00 -20.22
CA GLU A 234 8.27 -2.66 -20.11
C GLU A 234 7.34 -2.16 -21.23
N GLY A 235 6.89 -3.07 -22.09
CA GLY A 235 6.03 -2.81 -23.25
C GLY A 235 6.30 -3.75 -24.41
N TYR A 236 5.80 -3.41 -25.60
CA TYR A 236 5.72 -4.35 -26.71
C TYR A 236 6.73 -4.04 -27.82
N ALA A 237 7.55 -5.02 -28.18
CA ALA A 237 8.35 -4.94 -29.40
C ALA A 237 7.43 -4.91 -30.65
N GLY A 238 7.91 -4.31 -31.74
CA GLY A 238 7.14 -4.23 -32.99
C GLY A 238 6.80 -5.60 -33.57
N SER A 239 7.67 -6.60 -33.38
CA SER A 239 7.44 -8.00 -33.77
C SER A 239 6.29 -8.63 -32.97
N VAL A 240 6.20 -8.36 -31.66
CA VAL A 240 5.11 -8.85 -30.79
C VAL A 240 3.76 -8.31 -31.28
N LEU A 241 3.67 -7.01 -31.55
CA LEU A 241 2.44 -6.39 -32.07
C LEU A 241 2.06 -6.93 -33.47
N ALA A 242 3.05 -7.19 -34.33
CA ALA A 242 2.82 -7.79 -35.64
C ALA A 242 2.30 -9.23 -35.52
N TRP A 243 2.84 -10.01 -34.59
CA TRP A 243 2.39 -11.37 -34.30
C TRP A 243 0.96 -11.38 -33.76
N VAL A 244 0.63 -10.51 -32.79
CA VAL A 244 -0.75 -10.36 -32.28
C VAL A 244 -1.71 -10.02 -33.42
N LYS A 245 -1.35 -9.05 -34.27
CA LYS A 245 -2.18 -8.69 -35.42
C LYS A 245 -2.46 -9.90 -36.33
N GLY A 246 -1.44 -10.69 -36.66
CA GLY A 246 -1.61 -11.89 -37.49
C GLY A 246 -2.47 -12.96 -36.81
N LEU A 247 -2.31 -13.17 -35.50
CA LEU A 247 -3.15 -14.08 -34.74
C LEU A 247 -4.63 -13.67 -34.78
N LEU A 248 -4.91 -12.37 -34.61
CA LEU A 248 -6.28 -11.85 -34.56
C LEU A 248 -7.06 -12.09 -35.86
N GLU A 249 -6.40 -12.29 -36.99
CA GLU A 249 -7.03 -12.64 -38.28
C GLU A 249 -7.62 -14.07 -38.27
N HIS A 250 -7.20 -14.91 -37.33
CA HIS A 250 -7.58 -16.32 -37.25
C HIS A 250 -8.53 -16.65 -36.10
N ILE A 251 -8.74 -15.74 -35.15
CA ILE A 251 -9.60 -15.98 -33.97
C ILE A 251 -10.91 -15.17 -34.04
N PRO A 252 -12.05 -15.74 -33.61
CA PRO A 252 -13.33 -15.05 -33.67
C PRO A 252 -13.34 -13.74 -32.86
N GLU A 253 -13.99 -12.70 -33.38
CA GLU A 253 -14.18 -11.40 -32.69
C GLU A 253 -15.00 -11.51 -31.41
N THR A 254 -15.84 -12.54 -31.31
CA THR A 254 -16.73 -12.77 -30.16
C THR A 254 -16.04 -13.42 -28.97
N SER A 255 -14.82 -13.93 -29.14
CA SER A 255 -14.08 -14.61 -28.08
C SER A 255 -13.59 -13.60 -27.04
N HIS A 256 -13.66 -13.95 -25.76
CA HIS A 256 -12.93 -13.24 -24.71
C HIS A 256 -11.43 -13.51 -24.88
N LEU A 257 -10.61 -12.47 -24.74
CA LEU A 257 -9.15 -12.58 -24.79
C LEU A 257 -8.57 -12.38 -23.40
N PHE A 258 -7.88 -13.40 -22.90
CA PHE A 258 -6.96 -13.22 -21.78
C PHE A 258 -5.59 -12.89 -22.36
N ILE A 259 -5.05 -11.71 -22.06
CA ILE A 259 -3.68 -11.35 -22.47
C ILE A 259 -2.77 -11.47 -21.26
N ALA A 260 -2.01 -12.56 -21.19
CA ALA A 260 -1.10 -12.83 -20.10
C ALA A 260 0.31 -12.36 -20.43
N GLN A 261 0.87 -11.56 -19.54
CA GLN A 261 2.16 -10.90 -19.69
C GLN A 261 2.81 -10.70 -18.30
N HIS A 262 4.06 -10.25 -18.26
CA HIS A 262 4.74 -10.09 -16.97
C HIS A 262 4.53 -8.72 -16.35
N ALA A 263 4.93 -7.64 -17.03
CA ALA A 263 4.77 -6.29 -16.49
C ALA A 263 3.32 -5.77 -16.64
N PRO A 264 2.85 -4.86 -15.76
CA PRO A 264 1.53 -4.26 -15.89
C PRO A 264 1.33 -3.54 -17.23
N PHE A 265 0.11 -3.57 -17.73
CA PHE A 265 -0.33 -2.77 -18.87
C PHE A 265 -0.49 -1.30 -18.47
N ILE A 266 -1.05 -1.00 -17.29
CA ILE A 266 -1.27 0.36 -16.79
C ILE A 266 -0.42 0.70 -15.56
N TYR A 267 0.23 1.87 -15.57
CA TYR A 267 1.02 2.39 -14.45
C TYR A 267 0.26 3.40 -13.60
N TRP A 268 -0.73 2.91 -12.85
CA TRP A 268 -1.53 3.72 -11.92
C TRP A 268 -0.67 4.49 -10.89
N PHE A 269 0.46 3.91 -10.48
CA PHE A 269 1.38 4.48 -9.51
C PHE A 269 2.31 5.58 -10.07
N LYS A 270 2.15 5.93 -11.35
CA LYS A 270 2.86 7.05 -12.00
C LYS A 270 1.84 8.12 -12.40
N ASP A 271 1.27 7.96 -13.59
CA ASP A 271 0.43 8.94 -14.29
C ASP A 271 -0.67 8.25 -15.11
N TYR A 272 -1.00 6.99 -14.78
CA TYR A 272 -1.93 6.15 -15.52
C TYR A 272 -1.54 5.94 -16.99
N SER A 273 -0.25 6.12 -17.32
CA SER A 273 0.28 5.77 -18.65
C SER A 273 0.25 4.25 -18.88
N TYR A 274 0.19 3.87 -20.15
CA TYR A 274 0.32 2.48 -20.56
C TYR A 274 1.78 2.06 -20.72
N ALA A 275 2.01 0.75 -20.70
CA ALA A 275 3.24 0.12 -21.16
C ALA A 275 3.65 0.66 -22.54
N LYS A 276 4.95 0.66 -22.84
CA LYS A 276 5.43 1.21 -24.12
C LYS A 276 4.71 0.52 -25.29
N ASP A 277 4.19 1.35 -26.20
CA ASP A 277 3.39 0.93 -27.35
C ASP A 277 2.05 0.24 -27.01
N GLY A 278 1.57 0.33 -25.75
CA GLY A 278 0.29 -0.23 -25.31
C GLY A 278 -0.93 0.34 -26.03
N GLU A 279 -0.92 1.62 -26.40
CA GLU A 279 -1.95 2.25 -27.25
C GLU A 279 -2.15 1.50 -28.58
N LYS A 280 -1.06 0.99 -29.17
CA LYS A 280 -1.13 0.23 -30.41
C LYS A 280 -1.77 -1.13 -30.19
N LEU A 281 -1.49 -1.77 -29.05
CA LEU A 281 -2.15 -3.02 -28.68
C LEU A 281 -3.65 -2.81 -28.44
N LEU A 282 -4.03 -1.73 -27.75
CA LEU A 282 -5.45 -1.38 -27.54
C LEU A 282 -6.20 -1.20 -28.85
N GLU A 283 -5.61 -0.52 -29.84
CA GLU A 283 -6.25 -0.37 -31.15
C GLU A 283 -6.41 -1.71 -31.88
N LEU A 284 -5.48 -2.67 -31.71
CA LEU A 284 -5.60 -4.02 -32.29
C LEU A 284 -6.76 -4.82 -31.69
N VAL A 285 -7.00 -4.68 -30.38
CA VAL A 285 -8.03 -5.46 -29.66
C VAL A 285 -9.34 -4.70 -29.44
N LYS A 286 -9.46 -3.51 -30.02
CA LYS A 286 -10.60 -2.62 -29.87
C LYS A 286 -11.92 -3.31 -30.21
N GLY A 287 -12.90 -3.16 -29.32
CA GLY A 287 -14.23 -3.75 -29.47
C GLY A 287 -14.35 -5.20 -29.02
N ARG A 288 -13.25 -5.83 -28.58
CA ARG A 288 -13.25 -7.16 -27.97
C ARG A 288 -13.38 -7.08 -26.45
N GLN A 289 -13.74 -8.21 -25.82
CA GLN A 289 -13.60 -8.39 -24.37
C GLN A 289 -12.17 -8.84 -24.08
N VAL A 290 -11.46 -8.11 -23.23
CA VAL A 290 -10.06 -8.35 -22.91
C VAL A 290 -9.83 -8.27 -21.41
N THR A 291 -9.11 -9.26 -20.86
CA THR A 291 -8.60 -9.23 -19.49
C THR A 291 -7.08 -9.42 -19.54
N PHE A 292 -6.33 -8.38 -19.19
CA PHE A 292 -4.89 -8.49 -19.00
C PHE A 292 -4.59 -9.19 -17.67
N LEU A 293 -3.66 -10.13 -17.69
CA LEU A 293 -3.12 -10.80 -16.50
C LEU A 293 -1.64 -10.44 -16.40
N SER A 294 -1.22 -9.82 -15.29
CA SER A 294 0.16 -9.35 -15.07
C SER A 294 0.66 -9.63 -13.65
N GLY A 295 1.98 -9.52 -13.45
CA GLY A 295 2.69 -9.70 -12.18
C GLY A 295 3.74 -8.59 -11.96
N HIS A 296 5.01 -8.94 -11.74
CA HIS A 296 6.19 -8.06 -11.72
C HIS A 296 6.32 -7.11 -10.52
N THR A 297 5.22 -6.50 -10.10
CA THR A 297 5.21 -5.37 -9.18
C THR A 297 5.14 -5.76 -7.71
N HIS A 298 4.87 -7.04 -7.40
CA HIS A 298 4.63 -7.56 -6.06
C HIS A 298 3.55 -6.76 -5.31
N ILE A 299 2.46 -6.43 -5.99
CA ILE A 299 1.27 -5.77 -5.45
C ILE A 299 0.03 -6.42 -6.09
N ASN A 300 -1.15 -6.24 -5.51
CA ASN A 300 -2.41 -6.73 -6.10
C ASN A 300 -3.27 -5.56 -6.53
N ASN A 301 -3.78 -5.58 -7.76
CA ASN A 301 -4.70 -4.55 -8.25
C ASN A 301 -5.62 -5.04 -9.37
N ASN A 302 -6.81 -4.44 -9.43
CA ASN A 302 -7.77 -4.61 -10.52
C ASN A 302 -8.09 -3.23 -11.11
N PHE A 303 -8.05 -3.12 -12.45
CA PHE A 303 -8.32 -1.87 -13.16
C PHE A 303 -9.26 -2.07 -14.33
N ASP A 304 -10.21 -1.15 -14.49
CA ASP A 304 -10.91 -0.93 -15.75
C ASP A 304 -10.08 0.02 -16.62
N ILE A 305 -9.60 -0.46 -17.77
CA ILE A 305 -8.79 0.32 -18.71
C ILE A 305 -9.69 1.04 -19.72
N ALA A 306 -10.64 0.30 -20.30
CA ALA A 306 -11.61 0.82 -21.25
C ALA A 306 -12.87 -0.06 -21.24
N THR A 307 -13.91 0.33 -21.98
CA THR A 307 -15.11 -0.51 -22.10
C THR A 307 -14.76 -1.90 -22.63
N GLY A 308 -15.00 -2.92 -21.80
CA GLY A 308 -14.69 -4.32 -22.12
C GLY A 308 -13.22 -4.70 -21.98
N ILE A 309 -12.37 -3.83 -21.43
CA ILE A 309 -10.94 -4.08 -21.25
C ILE A 309 -10.56 -3.80 -19.79
N SER A 310 -10.10 -4.83 -19.09
CA SER A 310 -9.62 -4.75 -17.71
C SER A 310 -8.22 -5.32 -17.55
N GLU A 311 -7.55 -4.98 -16.45
CA GLU A 311 -6.31 -5.61 -16.02
C GLU A 311 -6.42 -6.14 -14.59
N CYS A 312 -5.87 -7.32 -14.37
CA CYS A 312 -5.63 -7.92 -13.07
C CYS A 312 -4.11 -8.11 -12.89
N ASN A 313 -3.50 -7.25 -12.07
CA ASN A 313 -2.13 -7.39 -11.65
C ASN A 313 -2.09 -8.23 -10.37
N VAL A 314 -1.59 -9.45 -10.49
CA VAL A 314 -1.61 -10.48 -9.45
C VAL A 314 -0.40 -10.32 -8.53
N ALA A 315 -0.65 -10.24 -7.22
CA ALA A 315 0.41 -10.20 -6.22
C ALA A 315 1.29 -11.47 -6.27
N ALA A 316 2.57 -11.29 -5.93
CA ALA A 316 3.57 -12.35 -5.96
C ALA A 316 3.25 -13.48 -4.98
N ILE A 317 3.32 -14.73 -5.44
CA ILE A 317 3.12 -15.91 -4.56
C ILE A 317 4.22 -16.04 -3.51
N CYS A 318 5.40 -15.45 -3.76
CA CYS A 318 6.51 -15.40 -2.82
C CYS A 318 6.40 -14.30 -1.75
N GLY A 319 5.32 -13.50 -1.77
CA GLY A 319 5.21 -12.27 -1.00
C GLY A 319 6.34 -11.30 -1.37
N THR A 320 7.06 -10.81 -0.37
CA THR A 320 8.26 -10.01 -0.58
C THR A 320 9.47 -10.94 -0.72
N TRP A 321 9.76 -11.50 -1.90
CA TRP A 321 10.98 -12.29 -2.19
C TRP A 321 11.30 -13.39 -1.17
N TRP A 322 10.29 -14.09 -0.66
CA TRP A 322 10.43 -15.08 0.41
C TRP A 322 11.04 -14.54 1.71
N ILE A 323 11.09 -13.24 1.95
CA ILE A 323 11.57 -12.64 3.21
C ILE A 323 10.45 -12.28 4.19
N ALA A 324 9.25 -12.04 3.68
CA ALA A 324 8.06 -11.67 4.43
C ALA A 324 6.85 -12.29 3.71
N ASP A 325 5.79 -12.57 4.46
CA ASP A 325 4.61 -13.27 3.94
C ASP A 325 3.72 -12.31 3.14
N HIS A 326 3.80 -11.00 3.39
CA HIS A 326 3.10 -9.97 2.64
C HIS A 326 3.94 -9.40 1.49
N CYS A 327 3.24 -8.98 0.44
CA CYS A 327 3.69 -8.16 -0.68
C CYS A 327 3.92 -6.70 -0.26
N ASN A 328 4.52 -5.90 -1.14
CA ASN A 328 4.91 -4.52 -0.83
C ASN A 328 3.73 -3.62 -0.44
N ASP A 329 2.54 -3.92 -0.97
CA ASP A 329 1.29 -3.20 -0.70
C ASP A 329 0.51 -3.78 0.49
N GLY A 330 1.05 -4.77 1.20
CA GLY A 330 0.36 -5.42 2.30
C GLY A 330 -0.60 -6.53 1.90
N THR A 331 -0.71 -6.90 0.62
CA THR A 331 -1.45 -8.10 0.21
C THR A 331 -0.69 -9.36 0.66
N PRO A 332 -1.31 -10.34 1.32
CA PRO A 332 -0.63 -11.61 1.61
C PRO A 332 -0.18 -12.30 0.32
N GLY A 333 0.98 -12.98 0.33
CA GLY A 333 1.43 -13.76 -0.83
C GLY A 333 0.39 -14.81 -1.25
N GLY A 334 0.16 -14.93 -2.56
CA GLY A 334 -1.01 -15.63 -3.08
C GLY A 334 -1.04 -15.72 -4.59
N TYR A 335 -2.22 -16.01 -5.12
CA TYR A 335 -2.49 -16.18 -6.55
C TYR A 335 -3.96 -15.91 -6.85
N LYS A 336 -4.32 -15.74 -8.12
CA LYS A 336 -5.70 -15.41 -8.53
C LYS A 336 -6.33 -16.55 -9.32
N VAL A 337 -7.59 -16.84 -9.03
CA VAL A 337 -8.36 -17.88 -9.73
C VAL A 337 -9.46 -17.21 -10.53
N PHE A 338 -9.47 -17.44 -11.83
CA PHE A 338 -10.47 -16.91 -12.77
C PHE A 338 -11.36 -18.05 -13.24
N SER A 339 -12.67 -17.85 -13.19
CA SER A 339 -13.65 -18.84 -13.63
C SER A 339 -14.57 -18.22 -14.67
N MET A 340 -14.61 -18.84 -15.85
CA MET A 340 -15.62 -18.60 -16.87
C MET A 340 -16.72 -19.65 -16.69
N LYS A 341 -17.93 -19.21 -16.32
CA LYS A 341 -19.10 -20.08 -16.15
C LYS A 341 -20.32 -19.47 -16.83
N ASP A 342 -20.98 -20.21 -17.71
CA ASP A 342 -22.16 -19.73 -18.47
C ASP A 342 -21.91 -18.39 -19.20
N GLY A 343 -20.69 -18.19 -19.71
CA GLY A 343 -20.26 -16.97 -20.39
C GLY A 343 -20.04 -15.76 -19.47
N LYS A 344 -19.93 -15.97 -18.15
CA LYS A 344 -19.61 -14.92 -17.17
C LYS A 344 -18.26 -15.18 -16.53
N LEU A 345 -17.40 -14.17 -16.59
CA LEU A 345 -16.12 -14.16 -15.90
C LEU A 345 -16.31 -13.74 -14.44
N SER A 346 -15.71 -14.50 -13.53
CA SER A 346 -15.57 -14.16 -12.12
C SER A 346 -14.15 -14.48 -11.66
N SER A 347 -13.72 -13.87 -10.56
CA SER A 347 -12.41 -14.19 -9.98
C SER A 347 -12.38 -14.00 -8.47
N TYR A 348 -11.39 -14.61 -7.83
CA TYR A 348 -11.04 -14.34 -6.45
C TYR A 348 -9.53 -14.46 -6.24
N TYR A 349 -8.99 -13.61 -5.37
CA TYR A 349 -7.64 -13.78 -4.85
C TYR A 349 -7.58 -14.89 -3.79
N LYS A 350 -6.53 -15.71 -3.82
CA LYS A 350 -6.29 -16.80 -2.87
C LYS A 350 -4.95 -16.59 -2.19
N SER A 351 -4.99 -16.07 -0.97
CA SER A 351 -3.82 -15.98 -0.10
C SER A 351 -3.35 -17.37 0.32
N VAL A 352 -2.04 -17.61 0.27
CA VAL A 352 -1.44 -18.88 0.68
C VAL A 352 -1.69 -19.11 2.17
N GLY A 353 -2.23 -20.26 2.54
CA GLY A 353 -2.48 -20.63 3.93
C GLY A 353 -3.80 -20.10 4.52
N HIS A 354 -4.61 -19.38 3.75
CA HIS A 354 -5.90 -18.84 4.18
C HIS A 354 -7.05 -19.34 3.29
N ASP A 355 -8.29 -19.31 3.79
CA ASP A 355 -9.47 -19.58 2.97
C ASP A 355 -9.66 -18.50 1.89
N LYS A 356 -10.37 -18.83 0.80
CA LYS A 356 -10.66 -17.89 -0.30
C LYS A 356 -11.44 -16.65 0.13
N ASP A 357 -12.08 -16.68 1.30
CA ASP A 357 -12.83 -15.55 1.87
C ASP A 357 -11.96 -14.63 2.74
N PHE A 358 -10.65 -14.90 2.88
CA PHE A 358 -9.72 -13.95 3.46
C PHE A 358 -9.38 -12.89 2.41
N GLN A 359 -10.03 -11.73 2.48
CA GLN A 359 -9.90 -10.62 1.51
C GLN A 359 -9.68 -9.25 2.15
N VAL A 360 -9.84 -9.14 3.46
CA VAL A 360 -9.83 -7.87 4.17
C VAL A 360 -9.06 -8.01 5.47
N GLU A 361 -8.16 -7.06 5.71
CA GLU A 361 -7.52 -6.86 7.02
C GLU A 361 -7.96 -5.50 7.57
N ILE A 362 -8.38 -5.48 8.83
CA ILE A 362 -8.81 -4.25 9.52
C ILE A 362 -7.70 -3.78 10.45
N PHE A 363 -7.25 -2.55 10.23
CA PHE A 363 -6.35 -1.86 11.14
C PHE A 363 -7.18 -1.03 12.11
N ASN A 364 -7.00 -1.35 13.39
CA ASN A 364 -7.59 -0.61 14.49
C ASN A 364 -7.02 0.81 14.57
N PRO A 365 -7.70 1.73 15.27
CA PRO A 365 -7.17 3.06 15.51
C PRO A 365 -5.75 3.00 16.07
N GLY A 366 -4.91 3.93 15.64
CA GLY A 366 -3.50 4.03 15.98
C GLY A 366 -2.56 3.04 15.28
N GLN A 367 -3.07 2.02 14.59
CA GLN A 367 -2.20 1.07 13.86
C GLN A 367 -1.69 1.66 12.54
N SER A 368 -2.46 2.52 11.87
CA SER A 368 -1.96 3.34 10.76
C SER A 368 -1.28 4.59 11.32
N PRO A 369 0.00 4.85 10.99
CA PRO A 369 0.66 6.09 11.34
C PRO A 369 0.09 7.33 10.63
N LEU A 370 -0.48 7.16 9.43
CA LEU A 370 -1.12 8.25 8.68
C LEU A 370 -2.51 8.56 9.22
N HIS A 371 -3.21 7.53 9.71
CA HIS A 371 -4.58 7.62 10.17
C HIS A 371 -4.74 7.14 11.62
N PRO A 372 -4.04 7.73 12.60
CA PRO A 372 -4.07 7.24 13.98
C PRO A 372 -5.44 7.37 14.65
N ASN A 373 -6.31 8.25 14.15
CA ASN A 373 -7.67 8.43 14.64
C ASN A 373 -8.71 7.54 13.92
N GLY A 374 -8.30 6.84 12.85
CA GLY A 374 -9.22 6.12 11.96
C GLY A 374 -9.15 4.60 12.08
N VAL A 375 -10.20 3.95 11.59
CA VAL A 375 -10.20 2.52 11.27
C VAL A 375 -9.89 2.39 9.78
N VAL A 376 -8.85 1.64 9.42
CA VAL A 376 -8.45 1.45 8.03
C VAL A 376 -8.71 0.01 7.62
N ALA A 377 -9.35 -0.21 6.48
CA ALA A 377 -9.53 -1.52 5.87
C ALA A 377 -8.62 -1.66 4.65
N ASN A 378 -7.74 -2.66 4.65
CA ASN A 378 -7.01 -3.11 3.46
C ASN A 378 -7.83 -4.20 2.77
N VAL A 379 -8.37 -3.92 1.59
CA VAL A 379 -9.27 -4.79 0.80
C VAL A 379 -8.56 -5.20 -0.48
N TRP A 380 -7.53 -6.04 -0.40
CA TRP A 380 -6.54 -6.17 -1.48
C TRP A 380 -7.08 -6.64 -2.84
N ASP A 381 -8.15 -7.45 -2.90
CA ASP A 381 -8.79 -7.84 -4.17
C ASP A 381 -9.91 -6.88 -4.59
N TYR A 382 -9.90 -5.65 -4.07
CA TYR A 382 -10.84 -4.60 -4.42
C TYR A 382 -10.94 -4.45 -5.93
N ASP A 383 -12.18 -4.37 -6.39
CA ASP A 383 -12.59 -4.09 -7.74
C ASP A 383 -13.56 -2.90 -7.70
N PRO A 384 -13.58 -1.99 -8.69
CA PRO A 384 -14.44 -0.82 -8.68
C PRO A 384 -15.95 -1.11 -8.52
N SER A 385 -16.40 -2.35 -8.77
CA SER A 385 -17.78 -2.77 -8.49
C SER A 385 -18.09 -3.06 -7.02
N TRP A 386 -17.07 -3.12 -6.16
CA TRP A 386 -17.21 -3.39 -4.73
C TRP A 386 -17.62 -2.12 -3.98
N THR A 387 -18.23 -2.30 -2.81
CA THR A 387 -18.56 -1.20 -1.90
C THR A 387 -17.95 -1.47 -0.53
N VAL A 388 -17.43 -0.40 0.08
CA VAL A 388 -16.90 -0.41 1.45
C VAL A 388 -17.65 0.67 2.22
N GLU A 389 -18.53 0.24 3.13
CA GLU A 389 -19.41 1.10 3.92
C GLU A 389 -19.07 0.97 5.40
N TRP A 390 -19.39 1.99 6.19
CA TRP A 390 -19.19 1.93 7.62
C TRP A 390 -20.32 2.53 8.45
N PHE A 391 -20.35 2.11 9.72
CA PHE A 391 -21.30 2.55 10.71
C PHE A 391 -20.56 2.97 11.97
N GLN A 392 -21.05 4.01 12.62
CA GLN A 392 -20.60 4.43 13.95
C GLN A 392 -21.72 4.17 14.94
N ASP A 393 -21.47 3.34 15.95
CA ASP A 393 -22.45 2.98 16.98
C ASP A 393 -23.80 2.49 16.39
N GLY A 394 -23.73 1.80 15.25
CA GLY A 394 -24.90 1.30 14.50
C GLY A 394 -25.57 2.32 13.57
N LYS A 395 -25.15 3.59 13.58
CA LYS A 395 -25.62 4.61 12.65
C LYS A 395 -24.84 4.53 11.32
N PRO A 396 -25.50 4.44 10.15
CA PRO A 396 -24.81 4.43 8.87
C PRO A 396 -24.10 5.78 8.62
N MET A 397 -22.84 5.70 8.24
CA MET A 397 -22.00 6.87 7.94
C MET A 397 -21.73 7.03 6.44
N GLY A 398 -22.08 6.04 5.63
CA GLY A 398 -21.90 6.03 4.19
C GLY A 398 -20.67 5.23 3.75
N PRO A 399 -20.14 5.47 2.54
CA PRO A 399 -18.91 4.81 2.08
C PRO A 399 -17.73 5.24 2.95
N MET A 400 -16.78 4.33 3.15
CA MET A 400 -15.45 4.69 3.65
C MET A 400 -14.69 5.45 2.58
N GLU A 401 -13.82 6.38 3.00
CA GLU A 401 -12.99 7.15 2.08
C GLU A 401 -11.84 6.28 1.56
N GLN A 402 -11.66 6.22 0.25
CA GLN A 402 -10.50 5.52 -0.33
C GLN A 402 -9.24 6.38 -0.15
N VAL A 403 -8.21 5.82 0.48
CA VAL A 403 -6.96 6.52 0.83
C VAL A 403 -5.74 5.75 0.35
N LEU A 404 -4.58 6.40 0.31
CA LEU A 404 -3.29 5.75 0.14
C LEU A 404 -2.67 5.50 1.51
N ASP A 405 -2.52 4.23 1.89
CA ASP A 405 -1.91 3.86 3.18
C ASP A 405 -0.97 2.65 3.03
N TYR A 406 -0.21 2.34 4.09
CA TYR A 406 0.77 1.27 4.17
C TYR A 406 0.32 0.21 5.16
N SER A 407 0.59 -1.07 4.86
CA SER A 407 0.32 -2.14 5.81
C SER A 407 1.26 -2.09 7.03
N PRO A 408 0.75 -1.85 8.26
CA PRO A 408 1.55 -1.90 9.48
C PRO A 408 2.00 -3.33 9.79
N ILE A 409 1.28 -4.35 9.31
CA ILE A 409 1.68 -5.76 9.44
C ILE A 409 2.96 -5.99 8.64
N PHE A 410 2.97 -5.60 7.37
CA PHE A 410 4.14 -5.74 6.52
C PHE A 410 5.33 -4.92 7.03
N ILE A 411 5.10 -3.69 7.51
CA ILE A 411 6.13 -2.87 8.15
C ILE A 411 6.80 -3.61 9.32
N ARG A 412 6.03 -4.31 10.16
CA ARG A 412 6.56 -5.10 11.28
C ARG A 412 7.38 -6.29 10.80
N GLU A 413 6.93 -7.01 9.77
CA GLU A 413 7.68 -8.13 9.17
C GLU A 413 9.06 -7.64 8.66
N LEU A 414 9.08 -6.52 7.94
CA LEU A 414 10.32 -5.93 7.46
C LEU A 414 11.24 -5.45 8.58
N ASN A 415 10.68 -4.85 9.63
CA ASN A 415 11.47 -4.40 10.78
C ASN A 415 12.17 -5.58 11.45
N ALA A 416 11.48 -6.70 11.64
CA ALA A 416 12.06 -7.92 12.22
C ALA A 416 13.20 -8.52 11.36
N VAL A 417 13.11 -8.37 10.03
CA VAL A 417 14.14 -8.84 9.11
C VAL A 417 15.34 -7.88 9.02
N TYR A 418 15.09 -6.58 9.04
CA TYR A 418 16.08 -5.54 8.76
C TYR A 418 16.36 -4.63 9.96
N LYS A 419 15.42 -3.76 10.33
CA LYS A 419 15.60 -2.69 11.33
C LYS A 419 16.10 -3.23 12.67
N ASP A 420 15.47 -4.28 13.19
CA ASP A 420 15.78 -4.89 14.48
C ASP A 420 17.16 -5.58 14.49
N LYS A 421 17.73 -5.81 13.31
CA LYS A 421 19.07 -6.37 13.11
C LYS A 421 20.08 -5.30 12.68
N GLY A 422 19.73 -4.01 12.80
CA GLY A 422 20.58 -2.88 12.43
C GLY A 422 20.83 -2.75 10.93
N LYS A 423 19.96 -3.32 10.08
CA LYS A 423 20.11 -3.30 8.61
C LYS A 423 19.10 -2.33 7.99
N LYS A 424 19.47 -1.74 6.85
CA LYS A 424 18.56 -0.95 6.02
C LYS A 424 17.75 -1.86 5.10
N THR A 425 16.45 -1.59 4.99
CA THR A 425 15.58 -2.23 4.01
C THR A 425 15.94 -1.76 2.60
N PRO A 426 16.17 -2.66 1.62
CA PRO A 426 16.37 -2.29 0.23
C PRO A 426 15.16 -1.54 -0.36
N GLU A 427 15.39 -0.57 -1.24
CA GLU A 427 14.32 0.31 -1.76
C GLU A 427 13.16 -0.45 -2.40
N TYR A 428 13.46 -1.44 -3.25
CA TYR A 428 12.46 -2.26 -3.93
C TYR A 428 11.65 -3.17 -2.98
N LYS A 429 12.08 -3.32 -1.71
CA LYS A 429 11.40 -4.09 -0.66
C LYS A 429 10.61 -3.23 0.31
N LYS A 430 10.66 -1.91 0.18
CA LYS A 430 9.95 -1.02 1.09
C LYS A 430 8.43 -1.16 0.91
N PRO A 431 7.65 -0.89 1.97
CA PRO A 431 6.20 -0.74 1.87
C PRO A 431 5.84 0.27 0.78
N ARG A 432 4.81 -0.04 0.02
CA ARG A 432 4.24 0.83 -1.01
C ARG A 432 2.79 1.12 -0.63
N PRO A 433 2.32 2.36 -0.77
CA PRO A 433 0.90 2.61 -0.61
C PRO A 433 0.13 2.03 -1.79
N ASN A 434 -1.16 1.75 -1.60
CA ASN A 434 -2.02 1.25 -2.67
C ASN A 434 -3.44 1.84 -2.58
N ILE A 435 -4.24 1.68 -3.64
CA ILE A 435 -5.61 2.18 -3.77
C ILE A 435 -6.64 1.29 -3.06
N HIS A 436 -6.25 0.14 -2.53
CA HIS A 436 -7.17 -0.78 -1.87
C HIS A 436 -7.30 -0.55 -0.35
N TYR A 437 -6.95 0.65 0.13
CA TYR A 437 -7.15 1.08 1.51
C TYR A 437 -8.36 2.01 1.65
N PHE A 438 -9.14 1.80 2.70
CA PHE A 438 -10.36 2.54 2.98
C PHE A 438 -10.37 3.01 4.43
N LEU A 439 -10.69 4.27 4.65
CA LEU A 439 -10.64 4.96 5.94
C LEU A 439 -12.07 5.26 6.44
N ALA A 440 -12.32 4.89 7.68
CA ALA A 440 -13.40 5.41 8.50
C ALA A 440 -12.81 6.29 9.59
N GLU A 441 -13.18 7.57 9.62
CA GLU A 441 -12.81 8.51 10.67
C GLU A 441 -13.97 8.68 11.65
N PRO A 442 -14.06 7.85 12.70
CA PRO A 442 -15.05 8.06 13.75
C PRO A 442 -14.76 9.35 14.53
N ASP A 443 -15.81 9.93 15.10
CA ASP A 443 -15.59 10.96 16.11
C ASP A 443 -14.87 10.39 17.34
N GLN A 444 -14.32 11.29 18.17
CA GLN A 444 -13.52 10.90 19.33
C GLN A 444 -14.32 10.22 20.46
N TYR A 445 -15.63 10.08 20.34
CA TYR A 445 -16.54 9.48 21.33
C TYR A 445 -17.18 8.17 20.85
N ALA A 446 -16.90 7.76 19.61
CA ALA A 446 -17.36 6.51 19.05
C ALA A 446 -17.00 5.32 19.95
N ARG A 447 -17.94 4.39 20.11
CA ARG A 447 -17.72 3.15 20.89
C ARG A 447 -17.48 1.96 19.99
N THR A 448 -18.09 1.95 18.81
CA THR A 448 -17.94 0.88 17.84
C THR A 448 -17.92 1.44 16.42
N VAL A 449 -16.99 0.95 15.62
CA VAL A 449 -16.99 1.14 14.16
C VAL A 449 -17.27 -0.21 13.51
N THR A 450 -18.30 -0.27 12.67
CA THR A 450 -18.58 -1.46 11.86
C THR A 450 -18.17 -1.18 10.42
N VAL A 451 -17.30 -2.00 9.86
CA VAL A 451 -16.93 -1.98 8.43
C VAL A 451 -17.67 -3.09 7.71
N VAL A 452 -18.28 -2.76 6.56
CA VAL A 452 -18.97 -3.71 5.68
C VAL A 452 -18.39 -3.60 4.28
N VAL A 453 -17.77 -4.68 3.81
CA VAL A 453 -17.28 -4.81 2.43
C VAL A 453 -18.23 -5.71 1.66
N LYS A 454 -18.70 -5.28 0.49
CA LYS A 454 -19.53 -6.10 -0.41
C LYS A 454 -18.89 -6.17 -1.78
N ALA A 455 -18.63 -7.38 -2.25
CA ALA A 455 -18.17 -7.63 -3.61
C ALA A 455 -19.31 -7.50 -4.62
N GLY A 456 -18.98 -7.21 -5.88
CA GLY A 456 -19.96 -7.11 -6.98
C GLY A 456 -20.73 -8.41 -7.25
N ASP A 457 -20.20 -9.55 -6.80
CA ASP A 457 -20.83 -10.88 -6.89
C ASP A 457 -21.76 -11.23 -5.71
N GLY A 458 -21.91 -10.31 -4.74
CA GLY A 458 -22.78 -10.47 -3.58
C GLY A 458 -22.12 -11.07 -2.33
N ARG A 459 -20.84 -11.47 -2.39
CA ARG A 459 -20.09 -11.81 -1.15
C ARG A 459 -20.00 -10.57 -0.25
N GLN A 460 -20.02 -10.80 1.06
CA GLN A 460 -19.97 -9.72 2.04
C GLN A 460 -19.12 -10.11 3.25
N TRP A 461 -18.32 -9.16 3.72
CA TRP A 461 -17.56 -9.22 4.96
C TRP A 461 -18.04 -8.12 5.90
N LYS A 462 -18.12 -8.44 7.19
CA LYS A 462 -18.51 -7.50 8.23
C LYS A 462 -17.54 -7.61 9.41
N TYR A 463 -17.02 -6.47 9.84
CA TYR A 463 -16.07 -6.37 10.95
C TYR A 463 -16.57 -5.32 11.94
N ASP A 464 -16.68 -5.71 13.21
CA ASP A 464 -17.00 -4.80 14.31
C ASP A 464 -15.71 -4.50 15.08
N VAL A 465 -15.30 -3.23 15.09
CA VAL A 465 -14.13 -2.71 15.82
C VAL A 465 -14.61 -2.06 17.11
N ASP A 466 -14.17 -2.62 18.24
CA ASP A 466 -14.37 -2.00 19.55
C ASP A 466 -13.39 -0.85 19.72
N MET A 467 -13.92 0.35 19.96
CA MET A 467 -13.11 1.55 20.18
C MET A 467 -12.65 1.65 21.64
N LYS A 468 -13.17 0.79 22.54
CA LYS A 468 -12.76 0.77 23.95
C LYS A 468 -11.36 0.20 24.13
N GLY A 469 -10.62 0.78 25.08
CA GLY A 469 -9.24 0.38 25.37
C GLY A 469 -8.23 0.91 24.36
N TYR A 470 -8.69 1.62 23.33
CA TYR A 470 -7.83 2.50 22.56
C TYR A 470 -7.36 3.67 23.42
N VAL A 471 -6.06 3.93 23.43
CA VAL A 471 -5.47 5.06 24.16
C VAL A 471 -5.15 6.16 23.17
N ASP A 472 -5.79 7.32 23.37
CA ASP A 472 -5.42 8.56 22.68
C ASP A 472 -4.04 9.03 23.18
N VAL A 473 -3.05 9.00 22.30
CA VAL A 473 -1.68 9.44 22.61
C VAL A 473 -1.58 10.94 22.35
N GLN A 474 -1.38 11.70 23.42
CA GLN A 474 -1.26 13.15 23.36
C GLN A 474 0.20 13.57 23.52
N ALA A 475 0.74 14.23 22.50
CA ALA A 475 2.10 14.72 22.51
C ALA A 475 2.19 16.01 23.34
N HIS A 476 2.62 15.90 24.61
CA HIS A 476 2.74 17.03 25.53
C HIS A 476 3.70 18.06 24.94
N ARG A 477 3.17 19.25 24.61
CA ARG A 477 3.89 20.34 23.93
C ARG A 477 4.52 19.91 22.60
N GLY A 478 3.90 18.97 21.90
CA GLY A 478 4.44 18.34 20.68
C GLY A 478 5.53 17.27 20.93
N GLY A 479 5.67 16.78 22.18
CA GLY A 479 6.69 15.81 22.55
C GLY A 479 7.98 16.48 23.05
N ALA A 480 7.88 17.24 24.14
CA ALA A 480 8.98 18.02 24.72
C ALA A 480 10.23 17.18 25.10
N GLY A 481 10.06 15.86 25.24
CA GLY A 481 11.14 14.90 25.48
C GLY A 481 12.02 14.65 24.25
N LEU A 482 11.50 14.95 23.06
CA LEU A 482 12.09 14.65 21.76
C LEU A 482 12.52 15.91 20.99
N MET A 483 11.71 16.96 21.03
CA MET A 483 11.90 18.22 20.28
C MET A 483 11.69 19.45 21.19
N PRO A 484 12.17 20.65 20.81
CA PRO A 484 11.87 21.89 21.54
C PRO A 484 10.37 22.09 21.79
N GLU A 485 9.96 22.21 23.06
CA GLU A 485 8.55 22.24 23.45
C GLU A 485 7.75 23.38 22.80
N ASN A 486 6.49 23.12 22.42
CA ASN A 486 5.55 24.12 21.91
C ASN A 486 6.01 24.82 20.62
N THR A 487 6.74 24.11 19.75
CA THR A 487 7.30 24.64 18.49
C THR A 487 6.72 23.94 17.26
N VAL A 488 6.93 24.56 16.10
CA VAL A 488 6.58 23.97 14.78
C VAL A 488 7.27 22.62 14.59
N THR A 489 8.57 22.52 14.89
CA THR A 489 9.30 21.24 14.75
C THR A 489 8.77 20.16 15.68
N ALA A 490 8.38 20.50 16.91
CA ALA A 490 7.78 19.52 17.82
C ALA A 490 6.43 19.00 17.29
N MET A 491 5.53 19.89 16.88
CA MET A 491 4.23 19.48 16.34
C MET A 491 4.38 18.64 15.07
N LYS A 492 5.30 19.03 14.16
CA LYS A 492 5.62 18.24 12.97
C LYS A 492 6.11 16.84 13.34
N ASN A 493 7.06 16.73 14.28
CA ASN A 493 7.58 15.43 14.72
C ASN A 493 6.48 14.56 15.36
N ALA A 494 5.59 15.15 16.14
CA ALA A 494 4.45 14.44 16.71
C ALA A 494 3.51 13.88 15.63
N LEU A 495 3.20 14.65 14.58
CA LEU A 495 2.42 14.19 13.42
C LEU A 495 3.14 13.05 12.67
N ASP A 496 4.45 13.19 12.43
CA ASP A 496 5.26 12.16 11.76
C ASP A 496 5.33 10.84 12.55
N LEU A 497 5.22 10.92 13.89
CA LEU A 497 5.13 9.74 14.76
C LEU A 497 3.75 9.07 14.71
N GLY A 498 2.72 9.75 14.21
CA GLY A 498 1.34 9.28 14.19
C GLY A 498 0.63 9.41 15.53
N VAL A 499 0.87 10.48 16.30
CA VAL A 499 0.08 10.74 17.51
C VAL A 499 -1.35 11.12 17.17
N ASN A 500 -2.26 10.96 18.12
CA ASN A 500 -3.67 11.33 17.96
C ASN A 500 -3.92 12.82 18.13
N THR A 501 -3.31 13.36 19.19
CA THR A 501 -3.63 14.67 19.74
C THR A 501 -2.34 15.46 19.98
N LEU A 502 -2.34 16.70 19.52
CA LEU A 502 -1.30 17.69 19.81
C LEU A 502 -1.72 18.46 21.06
N GLU A 503 -0.92 18.36 22.12
CA GLU A 503 -1.12 19.12 23.34
C GLU A 503 -0.21 20.35 23.33
N LEU A 504 -0.73 21.52 23.71
CA LEU A 504 0.02 22.78 23.72
C LEU A 504 -0.55 23.80 24.71
N ASP A 505 0.29 24.76 25.08
CA ASP A 505 -0.02 25.77 26.10
C ASP A 505 -0.13 27.18 25.50
N LEU A 506 -1.06 28.00 25.99
CA LEU A 506 -1.26 29.37 25.51
C LEU A 506 -0.84 30.43 26.53
N GLN A 507 -0.32 31.55 26.01
CA GLN A 507 -0.01 32.82 26.67
C GLN A 507 -0.47 33.99 25.79
N VAL A 508 -0.35 35.21 26.30
CA VAL A 508 -0.69 36.44 25.55
C VAL A 508 0.46 37.43 25.63
N SER A 509 0.83 38.03 24.50
CA SER A 509 1.83 39.10 24.40
C SER A 509 1.25 40.48 24.75
N ALA A 510 2.10 41.49 24.92
CA ALA A 510 1.66 42.86 25.28
C ALA A 510 0.80 43.53 24.19
N ASP A 511 1.00 43.17 22.93
CA ASP A 511 0.20 43.58 21.77
C ASP A 511 -1.02 42.67 21.53
N GLY A 512 -1.33 41.79 22.48
CA GLY A 512 -2.55 41.00 22.49
C GLY A 512 -2.56 39.81 21.53
N GLN A 513 -1.40 39.35 21.07
CA GLN A 513 -1.30 38.13 20.27
C GLN A 513 -1.30 36.90 21.18
N VAL A 514 -1.91 35.80 20.73
CA VAL A 514 -1.90 34.52 21.45
C VAL A 514 -0.65 33.75 21.07
N VAL A 515 0.22 33.52 22.05
CA VAL A 515 1.54 32.90 21.88
C VAL A 515 1.53 31.49 22.47
N VAL A 516 2.13 30.52 21.78
CA VAL A 516 2.26 29.17 22.32
C VAL A 516 3.46 29.12 23.27
N SER A 517 3.20 28.90 24.56
CA SER A 517 4.23 28.82 25.60
C SER A 517 3.68 28.25 26.90
N HIS A 518 4.41 27.33 27.50
CA HIS A 518 4.06 26.82 28.82
C HIS A 518 4.11 27.89 29.91
N ASP A 519 5.23 28.59 30.02
CA ASP A 519 5.46 29.62 31.02
C ASP A 519 5.06 31.01 30.51
N ALA A 520 4.57 31.86 31.42
CA ALA A 520 4.23 33.27 31.15
C ALA A 520 5.47 34.18 30.91
N TYR A 521 6.68 33.62 30.97
CA TYR A 521 7.95 34.34 30.83
C TYR A 521 8.98 33.50 30.07
N MET A 522 10.08 34.13 29.65
CA MET A 522 11.22 33.44 29.05
C MET A 522 11.96 32.59 30.09
N HIS A 523 11.78 31.27 30.05
CA HIS A 523 12.33 30.39 31.08
C HIS A 523 13.82 30.12 30.86
N SER A 524 14.61 30.35 31.90
CA SER A 524 16.06 30.10 31.93
C SER A 524 16.53 28.69 31.58
N ARG A 525 15.63 27.68 31.57
CA ARG A 525 15.97 26.29 31.24
C ARG A 525 16.25 26.12 29.76
N TYR A 526 15.58 26.90 28.91
CA TYR A 526 15.64 26.70 27.46
C TYR A 526 15.79 28.00 26.66
N ALA A 527 15.53 29.17 27.24
CA ALA A 527 15.55 30.43 26.52
C ALA A 527 16.95 31.08 26.44
N THR A 528 17.27 31.58 25.26
CA THR A 528 18.44 32.40 24.93
C THR A 528 17.96 33.72 24.32
N ARG A 529 18.54 34.82 24.77
CA ARG A 529 18.19 36.18 24.34
C ARG A 529 18.64 36.44 22.90
N PRO A 530 18.09 37.48 22.24
CA PRO A 530 18.46 37.86 20.87
C PRO A 530 19.95 38.24 20.71
N ASP A 531 20.59 38.68 21.80
CA ASP A 531 22.02 39.00 21.83
C ASP A 531 22.92 37.76 22.02
N GLY A 532 22.32 36.56 22.08
CA GLY A 532 23.01 35.28 22.30
C GLY A 532 23.30 34.95 23.75
N SER A 533 22.91 35.80 24.72
CA SER A 533 23.09 35.52 26.14
C SER A 533 21.99 34.60 26.70
N ASP A 534 22.37 33.69 27.60
CA ASP A 534 21.40 32.86 28.30
C ASP A 534 20.48 33.69 29.21
N VAL A 535 19.19 33.35 29.22
CA VAL A 535 18.32 33.72 30.35
C VAL A 535 18.74 32.89 31.56
N ARG A 536 19.07 33.55 32.68
CA ARG A 536 19.56 32.90 33.90
C ARG A 536 18.46 32.78 34.96
N PRO A 537 18.54 31.79 35.87
CA PRO A 537 17.52 31.60 36.90
C PRO A 537 17.30 32.81 37.82
N ASP A 538 18.35 33.59 38.05
CA ASP A 538 18.41 34.77 38.91
C ASP A 538 18.09 36.09 38.20
N ASP A 539 17.96 36.08 36.87
CA ASP A 539 17.55 37.26 36.11
C ASP A 539 16.09 37.66 36.48
N PRO A 540 15.76 38.97 36.44
CA PRO A 540 14.38 39.42 36.49
C PRO A 540 13.53 38.70 35.43
N LYS A 541 12.30 38.31 35.79
CA LYS A 541 11.42 37.60 34.86
C LYS A 541 11.01 38.50 33.70
N GLU A 542 11.27 38.03 32.49
CA GLU A 542 10.90 38.68 31.23
C GLU A 542 9.56 38.09 30.78
N TYR A 543 8.46 38.76 31.17
CA TYR A 543 7.10 38.27 30.95
C TYR A 543 6.62 38.51 29.51
N ILE A 544 6.04 37.49 28.90
CA ILE A 544 5.49 37.53 27.54
C ILE A 544 4.44 38.64 27.44
N TYR A 545 3.57 38.79 28.43
CA TYR A 545 2.52 39.81 28.48
C TYR A 545 3.03 41.26 28.59
N THR A 546 4.35 41.45 28.76
CA THR A 546 4.98 42.77 28.80
C THR A 546 5.81 43.09 27.55
N MET A 547 5.83 42.17 26.58
CA MET A 547 6.60 42.28 25.34
C MET A 547 5.67 42.19 24.12
N PRO A 548 5.81 43.04 23.09
CA PRO A 548 5.14 42.81 21.82
C PRO A 548 5.65 41.50 21.19
N TYR A 549 4.83 40.81 20.39
CA TYR A 549 5.17 39.48 19.88
C TYR A 549 6.49 39.45 19.09
N ASP A 550 6.76 40.46 18.26
CA ASP A 550 8.02 40.56 17.52
C ASP A 550 9.24 40.48 18.44
N SER A 551 9.14 40.97 19.68
CA SER A 551 10.22 40.83 20.68
C SER A 551 10.29 39.45 21.31
N VAL A 552 9.14 38.80 21.50
CA VAL A 552 9.04 37.41 21.98
C VAL A 552 9.67 36.45 20.98
N ALA A 553 9.38 36.63 19.68
CA ALA A 553 9.85 35.76 18.60
C ALA A 553 11.37 35.82 18.36
N MET A 554 12.06 36.87 18.83
CA MET A 554 13.52 36.96 18.70
C MET A 554 14.30 36.05 19.66
N TYR A 555 13.64 35.45 20.66
CA TYR A 555 14.29 34.53 21.59
C TYR A 555 14.44 33.15 20.95
N ASP A 556 15.64 32.59 21.06
CA ASP A 556 15.81 31.16 20.79
C ASP A 556 15.32 30.36 22.00
N THR A 557 14.54 29.31 21.74
CA THR A 557 13.98 28.42 22.76
C THR A 557 14.28 26.94 22.47
N GLY A 558 15.15 26.66 21.50
CA GLY A 558 15.37 25.31 21.00
C GLY A 558 16.81 24.81 21.08
N LEU A 559 17.82 25.68 21.02
CA LEU A 559 19.23 25.30 20.97
C LEU A 559 19.80 24.86 22.32
N LYS A 560 19.22 25.35 23.42
CA LYS A 560 19.73 25.04 24.76
C LYS A 560 19.48 23.58 25.09
N LYS A 561 20.54 22.90 25.58
CA LYS A 561 20.46 21.51 26.03
C LYS A 561 19.55 21.42 27.25
N SER A 562 18.61 20.49 27.22
CA SER A 562 17.74 20.22 28.36
C SER A 562 18.42 19.29 29.36
N THR A 563 18.33 19.62 30.65
CA THR A 563 18.74 18.73 31.75
C THR A 563 17.60 17.83 32.23
N VAL A 564 16.35 18.17 31.90
CA VAL A 564 15.16 17.40 32.27
C VAL A 564 14.83 16.38 31.19
N TRP A 565 15.09 16.71 29.92
CA TRP A 565 14.91 15.84 28.76
C TRP A 565 16.22 15.70 27.97
N PRO A 566 17.15 14.83 28.42
CA PRO A 566 18.45 14.69 27.78
C PRO A 566 18.39 14.24 26.30
N GLU A 567 17.29 13.62 25.89
CA GLU A 567 17.02 13.13 24.52
C GLU A 567 16.51 14.22 23.56
N LYS A 568 16.11 15.39 24.08
CA LYS A 568 15.58 16.49 23.27
C LYS A 568 16.60 16.96 22.23
N ALA A 569 16.21 16.97 20.96
CA ALA A 569 17.00 17.55 19.89
C ALA A 569 17.24 19.06 20.14
N CYS A 570 18.44 19.54 19.77
CA CYS A 570 18.80 20.94 19.87
C CYS A 570 18.79 21.57 18.48
N VAL A 571 17.65 22.19 18.13
CA VAL A 571 17.43 22.86 16.85
C VAL A 571 16.96 24.28 17.11
N PRO A 572 17.34 25.27 16.28
CA PRO A 572 16.89 26.66 16.46
C PRO A 572 15.37 26.76 16.34
N GLU A 573 14.74 27.38 17.33
CA GLU A 573 13.28 27.54 17.39
C GLU A 573 12.90 28.77 18.22
N HIS A 574 11.71 29.30 17.98
CA HIS A 574 11.11 30.40 18.75
C HIS A 574 9.71 30.02 19.24
N LYS A 575 9.12 30.85 20.10
CA LYS A 575 7.72 30.70 20.54
C LYS A 575 6.78 31.16 19.43
N PRO A 576 5.99 30.26 18.81
CA PRO A 576 5.14 30.64 17.68
C PRO A 576 3.85 31.33 18.14
N LEU A 577 3.17 32.02 17.23
CA LEU A 577 1.75 32.36 17.41
C LEU A 577 0.91 31.08 17.33
N ALA A 578 -0.12 31.00 18.18
CA ALA A 578 -1.07 29.88 18.14
C ALA A 578 -1.78 29.79 16.79
N SER A 579 -2.08 30.94 16.17
CA SER A 579 -2.68 30.99 14.84
C SER A 579 -1.82 30.32 13.77
N GLU A 580 -0.52 30.61 13.77
CA GLU A 580 0.43 30.12 12.78
C GLU A 580 0.75 28.63 12.98
N LEU A 581 0.89 28.22 14.24
CA LEU A 581 1.16 26.81 14.57
C LEU A 581 -0.01 25.91 14.17
N LEU A 582 -1.25 26.33 14.45
CA LEU A 582 -2.44 25.58 14.06
C LEU A 582 -2.55 25.50 12.53
N ASP A 583 -2.40 26.62 11.82
CA ASP A 583 -2.44 26.64 10.34
C ASP A 583 -1.36 25.74 9.74
N PHE A 584 -0.15 25.73 10.32
CA PHE A 584 0.92 24.83 9.91
C PHE A 584 0.52 23.37 10.11
N THR A 585 0.07 22.98 11.30
CA THR A 585 -0.27 21.57 11.59
C THR A 585 -1.41 21.04 10.73
N GLU A 586 -2.45 21.85 10.50
CA GLU A 586 -3.57 21.48 9.63
C GLU A 586 -3.14 21.36 8.16
N SER A 587 -2.29 22.27 7.69
CA SER A 587 -1.77 22.23 6.31
C SER A 587 -0.82 21.04 6.12
N TYR A 588 0.06 20.80 7.09
CA TYR A 588 1.01 19.69 7.07
C TYR A 588 0.29 18.34 6.98
N ALA A 589 -0.71 18.11 7.84
CA ALA A 589 -1.49 16.88 7.83
C ALA A 589 -2.18 16.66 6.47
N ARG A 590 -2.84 17.70 5.93
CA ARG A 590 -3.52 17.65 4.63
C ARG A 590 -2.57 17.36 3.47
N GLU A 591 -1.42 18.05 3.42
CA GLU A 591 -0.42 17.89 2.36
C GLU A 591 0.24 16.50 2.36
N HIS A 592 0.26 15.83 3.51
CA HIS A 592 0.85 14.50 3.68
C HIS A 592 -0.19 13.37 3.71
N GLY A 593 -1.47 13.67 3.43
CA GLY A 593 -2.55 12.68 3.38
C GLY A 593 -2.83 12.02 4.74
N MET A 594 -2.58 12.73 5.85
CA MET A 594 -2.85 12.26 7.20
C MET A 594 -4.28 12.60 7.62
N THR A 595 -4.86 11.84 8.55
CA THR A 595 -6.07 12.33 9.26
C THR A 595 -5.74 13.61 10.00
N MET A 596 -6.70 14.54 10.05
CA MET A 596 -6.52 15.79 10.78
C MET A 596 -6.26 15.53 12.27
N PRO A 597 -5.29 16.21 12.91
CA PRO A 597 -4.98 15.99 14.31
C PRO A 597 -6.10 16.49 15.23
N ARG A 598 -6.14 15.94 16.44
CA ARG A 598 -6.89 16.50 17.56
C ARG A 598 -6.01 17.47 18.34
N TYR A 599 -6.63 18.35 19.12
CA TYR A 599 -5.95 19.34 19.93
C TYR A 599 -6.45 19.31 21.36
N ASN A 600 -5.53 19.30 22.32
CA ASN A 600 -5.82 19.53 23.74
C ASN A 600 -5.01 20.76 24.18
N ILE A 601 -5.69 21.90 24.36
CA ILE A 601 -5.02 23.20 24.46
C ILE A 601 -5.21 23.78 25.85
N GLU A 602 -4.11 24.05 26.55
CA GLU A 602 -4.16 24.65 27.88
C GLU A 602 -4.19 26.18 27.84
N ILE A 603 -5.18 26.78 28.51
CA ILE A 603 -5.16 28.21 28.86
C ILE A 603 -4.50 28.36 30.23
N LYS A 604 -3.28 28.92 30.25
CA LYS A 604 -2.41 29.05 31.43
C LYS A 604 -2.82 30.19 32.38
N SER A 605 -4.10 30.51 32.47
CA SER A 605 -4.61 31.43 33.49
C SER A 605 -4.37 30.86 34.89
N LYS A 606 -4.14 31.73 35.87
CA LYS A 606 -4.04 31.35 37.28
C LYS A 606 -4.31 32.54 38.18
N VAL A 607 -4.81 32.23 39.38
CA VAL A 607 -4.92 33.20 40.48
C VAL A 607 -3.52 33.67 40.88
N GLY A 608 -3.28 34.98 40.92
CA GLY A 608 -2.03 35.50 41.45
C GLY A 608 -2.00 37.01 41.64
N LYS A 609 -1.11 37.48 42.52
CA LYS A 609 -0.95 38.91 42.85
C LYS A 609 -0.53 39.79 41.65
N THR A 610 -0.10 39.17 40.56
CA THR A 610 0.35 39.83 39.33
C THR A 610 -0.53 39.48 38.12
N GLU A 611 -1.71 38.87 38.34
CA GLU A 611 -2.78 38.80 37.34
C GLU A 611 -3.17 40.22 36.90
N GLY A 612 -3.40 40.41 35.59
CA GLY A 612 -3.59 41.74 34.98
C GLY A 612 -2.30 42.56 34.80
N LYS A 613 -1.13 42.01 35.18
CA LYS A 613 0.19 42.68 35.03
C LYS A 613 1.21 41.84 34.27
N ASN A 614 1.38 40.59 34.68
CA ASN A 614 2.36 39.65 34.13
C ASN A 614 1.74 38.61 33.19
N TRP A 615 0.41 38.47 33.27
CA TRP A 615 -0.49 37.75 32.38
C TRP A 615 -1.87 38.42 32.48
N PRO A 616 -2.78 38.23 31.50
CA PRO A 616 -4.10 38.87 31.53
C PRO A 616 -4.96 38.39 32.69
N GLU A 617 -6.03 39.12 33.01
CA GLU A 617 -7.10 38.60 33.88
C GLU A 617 -7.77 37.39 33.21
N TYR A 618 -8.17 36.38 34.00
CA TYR A 618 -8.58 35.09 33.46
C TYR A 618 -9.67 35.16 32.37
N HIS A 619 -10.66 36.06 32.49
CA HIS A 619 -11.75 36.20 31.51
C HIS A 619 -11.25 36.82 30.20
N GLU A 620 -10.40 37.85 30.25
CA GLU A 620 -9.78 38.43 29.05
C GLU A 620 -8.83 37.44 28.36
N PHE A 621 -8.13 36.63 29.15
CA PHE A 621 -7.25 35.59 28.64
C PHE A 621 -8.07 34.50 27.91
N VAL A 622 -9.13 34.01 28.55
CA VAL A 622 -10.05 33.03 27.98
C VAL A 622 -10.64 33.55 26.68
N ASP A 623 -11.24 34.75 26.69
CA ASP A 623 -11.92 35.30 25.51
C ASP A 623 -10.99 35.36 24.31
N ARG A 624 -9.79 35.90 24.51
CA ARG A 624 -8.80 36.05 23.44
C ARG A 624 -8.36 34.71 22.87
N CYS A 625 -8.14 33.70 23.72
CA CYS A 625 -7.73 32.38 23.26
C CYS A 625 -8.89 31.67 22.55
N VAL A 626 -10.07 31.62 23.18
CA VAL A 626 -11.23 30.89 22.67
C VAL A 626 -11.71 31.50 21.36
N GLU A 627 -11.78 32.82 21.23
CA GLU A 627 -12.17 33.47 19.97
C GLU A 627 -11.23 33.10 18.82
N LEU A 628 -9.91 33.10 19.08
CA LEU A 628 -8.93 32.63 18.09
C LEU A 628 -9.16 31.16 17.74
N LEU A 629 -9.26 30.27 18.73
CA LEU A 629 -9.41 28.83 18.52
C LEU A 629 -10.71 28.48 17.77
N LEU A 630 -11.83 29.14 18.12
CA LEU A 630 -13.11 28.98 17.41
C LEU A 630 -13.02 29.47 15.96
N SER A 631 -12.25 30.55 15.70
CA SER A 631 -12.03 31.04 14.33
C SER A 631 -11.30 30.04 13.42
N LYS A 632 -10.58 29.06 14.00
CA LYS A 632 -9.89 28.01 13.26
C LYS A 632 -10.82 26.87 12.81
N GLY A 633 -12.05 26.80 13.30
CA GLY A 633 -13.04 25.82 12.84
C GLY A 633 -12.68 24.36 13.14
N LEU A 634 -12.01 24.11 14.27
CA LEU A 634 -11.53 22.77 14.65
C LEU A 634 -12.68 21.81 15.04
N GLY A 635 -13.84 22.34 15.44
CA GLY A 635 -15.01 21.55 15.84
C GLY A 635 -14.70 20.58 16.98
N ASP A 636 -15.22 19.35 16.87
CA ASP A 636 -15.08 18.30 17.86
C ASP A 636 -13.64 17.78 18.03
N ARG A 637 -12.66 18.30 17.29
CA ARG A 637 -11.23 17.99 17.47
C ARG A 637 -10.56 18.83 18.55
N LEU A 638 -11.24 19.87 19.06
CA LEU A 638 -10.70 20.78 20.06
C LEU A 638 -11.21 20.44 21.47
N VAL A 639 -10.26 20.21 22.37
CA VAL A 639 -10.47 20.19 23.83
C VAL A 639 -9.68 21.35 24.43
N ILE A 640 -10.28 22.06 25.38
CA ILE A 640 -9.59 23.11 26.15
C ILE A 640 -9.42 22.64 27.59
N GLN A 641 -8.20 22.74 28.09
CA GLN A 641 -7.84 22.34 29.45
C GLN A 641 -7.36 23.50 30.30
N SER A 642 -7.57 23.42 31.62
CA SER A 642 -7.01 24.39 32.58
C SER A 642 -7.02 23.83 34.00
N PHE A 643 -6.10 24.34 34.83
CA PHE A 643 -6.16 24.19 36.29
C PHE A 643 -7.06 25.24 36.95
N ASP A 644 -7.28 26.39 36.29
CA ASP A 644 -8.01 27.51 36.88
C ASP A 644 -9.52 27.28 36.76
N VAL A 645 -10.14 26.82 37.85
CA VAL A 645 -11.59 26.58 37.93
C VAL A 645 -12.43 27.81 37.55
N ARG A 646 -11.90 29.03 37.75
CA ARG A 646 -12.58 30.26 37.32
C ARG A 646 -12.68 30.33 35.80
N ALA A 647 -11.62 29.93 35.10
CA ALA A 647 -11.60 29.89 33.65
C ALA A 647 -12.50 28.77 33.12
N LEU A 648 -12.51 27.59 33.75
CA LEU A 648 -13.39 26.48 33.37
C LEU A 648 -14.87 26.85 33.51
N ASN A 649 -15.30 27.37 34.66
CA ASN A 649 -16.70 27.78 34.86
C ASN A 649 -17.10 28.91 33.90
N TYR A 650 -16.20 29.87 33.66
CA TYR A 650 -16.45 30.95 32.70
C TYR A 650 -16.57 30.45 31.25
N MET A 651 -15.71 29.51 30.84
CA MET A 651 -15.81 28.88 29.52
C MET A 651 -17.09 28.07 29.38
N HIS A 652 -17.48 27.31 30.40
CA HIS A 652 -18.71 26.54 30.38
C HIS A 652 -19.96 27.43 30.22
N GLU A 653 -20.00 28.56 30.94
CA GLU A 653 -21.12 29.51 30.85
C GLU A 653 -21.16 30.23 29.49
N LYS A 654 -20.03 30.76 29.03
CA LYS A 654 -19.98 31.65 27.85
C LYS A 654 -19.81 30.91 26.52
N TYR A 655 -19.12 29.78 26.53
CA TYR A 655 -18.76 28.99 25.35
C TYR A 655 -19.16 27.51 25.52
N PRO A 656 -20.47 27.22 25.71
CA PRO A 656 -20.95 25.88 26.05
C PRO A 656 -20.73 24.83 24.96
N GLN A 657 -20.31 25.23 23.76
CA GLN A 657 -19.92 24.33 22.68
C GLN A 657 -18.53 23.71 22.87
N LEU A 658 -17.72 24.22 23.80
CA LEU A 658 -16.37 23.69 24.04
C LEU A 658 -16.43 22.42 24.88
N VAL A 659 -15.57 21.46 24.53
CA VAL A 659 -15.26 20.32 25.37
C VAL A 659 -14.20 20.74 26.36
N LEU A 660 -14.46 20.57 27.65
CA LEU A 660 -13.58 21.05 28.71
C LEU A 660 -12.90 19.90 29.46
N SER A 661 -11.63 20.11 29.75
CA SER A 661 -10.76 19.18 30.49
C SER A 661 -10.26 19.82 31.77
N TYR A 662 -10.60 19.23 32.92
CA TYR A 662 -10.16 19.74 34.21
C TYR A 662 -8.80 19.12 34.60
N LEU A 663 -7.75 19.94 34.64
CA LEU A 663 -6.42 19.54 35.11
C LEU A 663 -6.38 19.51 36.63
N VAL A 664 -5.93 18.39 37.20
CA VAL A 664 -5.81 18.18 38.66
C VAL A 664 -4.34 17.94 39.02
N ASP A 665 -3.81 18.74 39.94
CA ASP A 665 -2.41 18.68 40.36
C ASP A 665 -2.13 17.44 41.22
N LYS A 666 -0.84 17.07 41.37
CA LYS A 666 -0.43 15.92 42.18
C LYS A 666 -0.83 16.06 43.65
N ASP A 667 -0.93 17.29 44.15
CA ASP A 667 -1.22 17.55 45.56
C ASP A 667 -2.74 17.53 45.85
N ASP A 668 -3.58 17.57 44.80
CA ASP A 668 -5.04 17.51 44.87
C ASP A 668 -5.54 16.04 44.79
N THR A 669 -5.85 15.46 45.95
CA THR A 669 -6.18 14.03 46.08
C THR A 669 -7.64 13.74 46.46
N ASP A 670 -8.41 14.76 46.86
CA ASP A 670 -9.83 14.60 47.23
C ASP A 670 -10.74 14.94 46.04
N PHE A 671 -11.22 13.88 45.38
CA PHE A 671 -12.07 13.95 44.20
C PHE A 671 -13.33 14.79 44.38
N ASP A 672 -14.03 14.64 45.52
CA ASP A 672 -15.27 15.38 45.70
C ASP A 672 -15.00 16.85 46.04
N ALA A 673 -13.89 17.14 46.74
CA ALA A 673 -13.49 18.50 47.05
C ALA A 673 -13.18 19.32 45.78
N TYR A 674 -12.31 18.85 44.89
CA TYR A 674 -11.98 19.63 43.69
C TYR A 674 -13.12 19.65 42.66
N MET A 675 -13.91 18.57 42.56
CA MET A 675 -15.08 18.57 41.67
C MET A 675 -16.17 19.54 42.15
N SER A 676 -16.26 19.81 43.46
CA SER A 676 -17.20 20.79 44.00
C SER A 676 -16.89 22.24 43.64
N LEU A 677 -15.70 22.51 43.10
CA LEU A 677 -15.30 23.84 42.62
C LEU A 677 -15.87 24.16 41.23
N LEU A 678 -16.31 23.13 40.49
CA LEU A 678 -16.91 23.30 39.17
C LEU A 678 -18.43 23.36 39.28
N ASP A 679 -19.04 24.23 38.48
CA ASP A 679 -20.50 24.36 38.40
C ASP A 679 -21.13 23.34 37.43
N PHE A 680 -20.30 22.45 36.86
CA PHE A 680 -20.65 21.46 35.85
C PHE A 680 -19.76 20.21 35.98
N THR A 681 -20.11 19.13 35.28
CA THR A 681 -19.23 17.98 35.11
C THR A 681 -18.48 18.14 33.79
N PRO A 682 -17.14 18.30 33.80
CA PRO A 682 -16.35 18.39 32.57
C PRO A 682 -16.37 17.05 31.84
N GLU A 683 -16.25 17.08 30.51
CA GLU A 683 -16.20 15.85 29.73
C GLU A 683 -14.92 15.06 30.03
N TRP A 684 -13.83 15.76 30.36
CA TRP A 684 -12.51 15.18 30.58
C TRP A 684 -11.98 15.56 31.98
N LEU A 685 -11.41 14.58 32.67
CA LEU A 685 -10.62 14.78 33.88
C LEU A 685 -9.17 14.40 33.61
N SER A 686 -8.26 15.34 33.85
CA SER A 686 -6.84 15.20 33.54
C SER A 686 -6.00 15.27 34.81
N PRO A 687 -5.91 14.18 35.60
CA PRO A 687 -5.14 14.15 36.84
C PRO A 687 -3.64 13.95 36.59
N HIS A 688 -2.82 14.38 37.54
CA HIS A 688 -1.41 13.98 37.55
C HIS A 688 -1.30 12.44 37.62
N TYR A 689 -0.44 11.84 36.80
CA TYR A 689 -0.39 10.39 36.55
C TYR A 689 -0.17 9.54 37.82
N THR A 690 0.47 10.09 38.84
CA THR A 690 0.69 9.41 40.13
C THR A 690 -0.58 9.22 40.94
N ASN A 691 -1.58 10.08 40.72
CA ASN A 691 -2.85 10.05 41.43
C ASN A 691 -3.89 9.19 40.69
N THR A 692 -3.57 8.75 39.48
CA THR A 692 -4.47 7.94 38.65
C THR A 692 -4.45 6.49 39.09
N ASP A 693 -5.51 6.06 39.77
CA ASP A 693 -5.74 4.68 40.16
C ASP A 693 -7.14 4.18 39.75
N ALA A 694 -7.41 2.91 40.01
CA ALA A 694 -8.69 2.29 39.65
C ALA A 694 -9.90 2.91 40.38
N GLU A 695 -9.71 3.51 41.56
CA GLU A 695 -10.80 4.17 42.27
C GLU A 695 -11.16 5.50 41.60
N LEU A 696 -10.16 6.33 41.31
CA LEU A 696 -10.35 7.59 40.58
C LEU A 696 -10.98 7.35 39.21
N CYS A 697 -10.47 6.37 38.45
CA CYS A 697 -11.03 6.02 37.15
C CYS A 697 -12.51 5.67 37.24
N ARG A 698 -12.92 4.81 38.19
CA ARG A 698 -14.34 4.46 38.38
C ARG A 698 -15.19 5.68 38.74
N LYS A 699 -14.74 6.51 39.69
CA LYS A 699 -15.47 7.71 40.11
C LYS A 699 -15.70 8.67 38.94
N ALA A 700 -14.72 8.80 38.06
CA ALA A 700 -14.83 9.64 36.88
C ALA A 700 -15.77 9.05 35.82
N TRP A 701 -15.63 7.77 35.49
CA TRP A 701 -16.49 7.08 34.52
C TRP A 701 -17.95 6.99 34.99
N ASP A 702 -18.19 6.84 36.29
CA ASP A 702 -19.55 6.89 36.88
C ASP A 702 -20.22 8.25 36.67
N ARG A 703 -19.43 9.31 36.46
CA ARG A 703 -19.89 10.66 36.08
C ARG A 703 -19.82 10.92 34.58
N GLY A 704 -19.48 9.91 33.77
CA GLY A 704 -19.40 10.02 32.31
C GLY A 704 -18.16 10.74 31.79
N MET A 705 -17.15 10.98 32.63
CA MET A 705 -15.91 11.70 32.25
C MET A 705 -14.89 10.74 31.64
N LYS A 706 -14.10 11.21 30.68
CA LYS A 706 -12.85 10.55 30.25
C LYS A 706 -11.71 10.81 31.24
N ILE A 707 -10.77 9.89 31.33
CA ILE A 707 -9.56 10.01 32.18
C ILE A 707 -8.32 10.18 31.31
N VAL A 708 -7.65 11.32 31.47
CA VAL A 708 -6.54 11.79 30.62
C VAL A 708 -5.33 12.19 31.47
N PRO A 709 -4.63 11.24 32.09
CA PRO A 709 -3.49 11.50 32.96
C PRO A 709 -2.30 12.20 32.28
N TRP A 710 -1.62 13.07 33.03
CA TRP A 710 -0.39 13.78 32.62
C TRP A 710 0.66 13.83 33.74
N THR A 711 1.96 14.02 33.50
CA THR A 711 2.67 13.66 32.27
C THR A 711 3.39 12.33 32.51
N ALA A 712 2.99 11.27 31.82
CA ALA A 712 3.55 9.93 32.02
C ALA A 712 4.64 9.63 30.99
N ASP A 713 5.89 9.54 31.44
CA ASP A 713 7.08 9.40 30.56
C ASP A 713 7.81 8.07 30.71
N ALA A 714 7.71 7.45 31.90
CA ALA A 714 8.38 6.21 32.22
C ALA A 714 7.58 5.01 31.68
N PRO A 715 8.22 4.01 31.04
CA PRO A 715 7.53 2.84 30.50
C PRO A 715 6.62 2.11 31.50
N ASP A 716 7.04 1.99 32.76
CA ASP A 716 6.26 1.31 33.80
C ASP A 716 4.98 2.08 34.16
N ASP A 717 5.06 3.42 34.22
CA ASP A 717 3.89 4.26 34.45
C ASP A 717 2.93 4.25 33.27
N ILE A 718 3.45 4.35 32.04
CA ILE A 718 2.65 4.25 30.83
C ILE A 718 1.91 2.90 30.81
N LYS A 719 2.61 1.80 31.07
CA LYS A 719 2.01 0.47 31.12
C LYS A 719 0.92 0.38 32.20
N ARG A 720 1.19 0.90 33.39
CA ARG A 720 0.19 0.95 34.48
C ARG A 720 -1.08 1.70 34.05
N LEU A 721 -0.94 2.83 33.38
CA LEU A 721 -2.09 3.61 32.89
C LEU A 721 -2.86 2.86 31.78
N VAL A 722 -2.16 2.18 30.88
CA VAL A 722 -2.77 1.30 29.86
C VAL A 722 -3.54 0.15 30.54
N ASP A 723 -2.97 -0.48 31.57
CA ASP A 723 -3.62 -1.54 32.34
C ASP A 723 -4.87 -1.04 33.10
N LEU A 724 -4.87 0.24 33.51
CA LEU A 724 -6.04 0.92 34.07
C LEU A 724 -7.10 1.29 33.02
N LYS A 725 -6.80 1.13 31.72
CA LYS A 725 -7.70 1.46 30.59
C LYS A 725 -8.12 2.94 30.57
N VAL A 726 -7.19 3.83 30.89
CA VAL A 726 -7.42 5.28 30.73
C VAL A 726 -7.69 5.62 29.26
N ASP A 727 -8.44 6.70 29.04
CA ASP A 727 -8.90 7.09 27.70
C ASP A 727 -7.77 7.72 26.86
N ALA A 728 -6.85 8.44 27.51
CA ALA A 728 -5.72 9.09 26.86
C ALA A 728 -4.50 9.16 27.78
N ILE A 729 -3.31 9.37 27.21
CA ILE A 729 -2.07 9.61 27.97
C ILE A 729 -1.35 10.82 27.38
N ILE A 730 -1.11 11.83 28.22
CA ILE A 730 -0.26 12.99 27.90
C ILE A 730 1.18 12.66 28.27
N SER A 731 2.11 12.72 27.31
CA SER A 731 3.51 12.34 27.50
C SER A 731 4.49 13.27 26.79
N ASN A 732 5.64 13.53 27.41
CA ASN A 732 6.78 14.17 26.75
C ASN A 732 7.44 13.24 25.72
N TYR A 733 7.24 11.93 25.87
CA TYR A 733 7.81 10.87 25.03
C TYR A 733 6.68 10.07 24.37
N PRO A 734 5.93 10.68 23.43
CA PRO A 734 4.83 10.00 22.76
C PRO A 734 5.30 8.74 22.02
N ASP A 735 6.53 8.70 21.51
CA ASP A 735 7.16 7.53 20.91
C ASP A 735 7.16 6.31 21.84
N ARG A 736 7.34 6.50 23.15
CA ARG A 736 7.29 5.41 24.13
C ARG A 736 5.87 4.91 24.34
N VAL A 737 4.89 5.81 24.38
CA VAL A 737 3.47 5.45 24.49
C VAL A 737 3.02 4.69 23.25
N LEU A 738 3.38 5.17 22.06
CA LEU A 738 3.11 4.51 20.78
C LEU A 738 3.74 3.12 20.73
N LYS A 739 4.99 2.98 21.16
CA LYS A 739 5.65 1.67 21.21
C LYS A 739 4.92 0.68 22.13
N ILE A 740 4.45 1.12 23.30
CA ILE A 740 3.74 0.26 24.25
C ILE A 740 2.33 -0.10 23.75
N THR A 741 1.64 0.85 23.14
CA THR A 741 0.23 0.69 22.74
C THR A 741 0.04 0.10 21.34
N ARG A 742 1.00 0.32 20.43
CA ARG A 742 0.90 0.00 18.99
C ARG A 742 2.03 -0.89 18.47
N GLY A 743 3.16 -0.97 19.19
CA GLY A 743 4.23 -1.94 18.96
C GLY A 743 5.30 -1.55 17.93
N PHE A 744 5.38 -0.28 17.51
CA PHE A 744 6.37 0.19 16.54
C PHE A 744 7.09 1.47 16.95
#